data_AF-A0A0S9KDZ3-F1
#
_entry.id   AF-A0A0S9KDZ3-F1
#
_cell.length_a   1.000
_cell.length_b   1.000
_cell.length_c   1.000
_cell.angle_alpha   90.00
_cell.angle_beta   90.00
_cell.angle_gamma   90.00
#
_symmetry.space_group_name_H-M   'P 1'
#
loop_
_entity.id
_entity.type
_entity.pdbx_description
1 polymer ?
#
loop_
_entity_poly.entity_id
_entity_poly.type
_entity_poly.pdbx_seq_one_letter_code
_entity_poly.pdbx_strand_id
1 'polypeptide(L)'
;MATIFVGAAPARADSSYGITPYSNLHSTGNTVLFAAHTATYGMELWKTDGTAAGTGLVKDITPGASGSMCSNNGDQCDVGFTDAGGYTYFVAASDGTRKELWRTNGTAAGTTRVSGSTTSVVYGILGAAGGLVYFGATDTTTGKSGVWATNAAGTSATKVYEGAYGSSSSSFASAGGRAYFTPWAPTNAKMYVSDGTAAGTHTISDPITGPIPGADPVEVAGKVYFLAITHEEEASHVYNLWVTDGTTAGTSMVPDSKNALTMAGVNGKLVYSQSTDTGTVTYAWDGSTKETLGAGWYFNGSYLWKGRLYLATSDGNVPKQQIIRSTDGTAAGTIDLATVPTRYGGPSPFSGGTNVLYIGAATQLWKSNGTAAGTVFVKDLGSGFVNGAPEVVAAALTNDRALVASQGYLEGKVFLTDGTSAGTAEYAPAVLPLTATPAPKITGTAKVGIRLSASAGTWAPAPVSFAYRWYADGVAIPSASAPFYTPMPPQVGKKITVKVTGTKAGYVTVTKTSLATLPVKPGTLISAVPKITGTVALGGILTASPGGWAPAPVTLRYQWYANGTAISGATASTYKVASAQIGKKLLVAVTGTKTGYTTVLKTSATTITVPAAKKLTATPVPKITGTAKVGRVLTAVTGTWSPATVGLKYQWYAAGVAVSGATNSTFTPTAAVVGKKLTVKVTGSKVGYAPVAKMSAATAAVVK
;
A
#
# COMPACT_ATOMS: atom_id res chain seq x y z
N MET A 1 -20.80 -13.93 -14.05
CA MET A 1 -19.61 -13.82 -14.92
C MET A 1 -18.99 -12.46 -14.65
N ALA A 2 -17.69 -12.38 -14.38
CA ALA A 2 -17.02 -11.08 -14.23
C ALA A 2 -16.68 -10.57 -15.63
N THR A 3 -17.46 -9.60 -16.12
CA THR A 3 -17.16 -8.93 -17.39
C THR A 3 -15.98 -7.99 -17.15
N ILE A 4 -14.90 -8.16 -17.92
CA ILE A 4 -13.81 -7.19 -17.96
C ILE A 4 -14.33 -6.01 -18.77
N PHE A 5 -14.63 -4.89 -18.11
CA PHE A 5 -14.95 -3.65 -18.80
C PHE A 5 -13.64 -2.98 -19.19
N VAL A 6 -13.39 -2.88 -20.49
CA VAL A 6 -12.28 -2.13 -21.06
C VAL A 6 -12.80 -0.73 -21.33
N GLY A 7 -12.50 0.21 -20.44
CA GLY A 7 -13.09 1.55 -20.44
C GLY A 7 -14.14 1.73 -19.34
N ALA A 8 -14.20 2.97 -18.84
CA ALA A 8 -15.03 3.56 -17.78
C ALA A 8 -15.64 2.64 -16.70
N ALA A 9 -15.42 2.99 -15.43
CA ALA A 9 -16.26 2.48 -14.35
C ALA A 9 -17.75 2.78 -14.66
N PRO A 10 -18.71 1.94 -14.23
CA PRO A 10 -20.11 2.32 -14.29
C PRO A 10 -20.26 3.64 -13.52
N ALA A 11 -20.64 4.70 -14.22
CA ALA A 11 -20.83 6.01 -13.63
C ALA A 11 -21.79 5.88 -12.44
N ARG A 12 -21.49 6.59 -11.34
CA ARG A 12 -22.55 7.03 -10.45
C ARG A 12 -23.54 7.79 -11.32
N ALA A 13 -24.82 7.45 -11.22
CA ALA A 13 -25.87 7.96 -12.09
C ALA A 13 -26.16 9.48 -11.97
N ASP A 14 -25.24 10.30 -11.44
CA ASP A 14 -25.50 11.71 -11.14
C ASP A 14 -24.44 12.74 -11.60
N SER A 15 -23.28 12.36 -12.18
CA SER A 15 -22.28 13.37 -12.58
C SER A 15 -22.45 13.80 -14.05
N SER A 16 -22.80 15.07 -14.24
CA SER A 16 -22.95 15.76 -15.53
C SER A 16 -21.61 16.16 -16.18
N TYR A 17 -20.49 15.52 -15.80
CA TYR A 17 -19.18 15.74 -16.40
C TYR A 17 -18.69 14.46 -17.08
N GLY A 18 -18.61 14.55 -18.40
CA GLY A 18 -18.07 13.55 -19.30
C GLY A 18 -16.65 13.08 -18.94
N ILE A 19 -16.48 12.05 -18.09
CA ILE A 19 -15.27 11.21 -18.03
C ILE A 19 -14.87 10.79 -19.44
N THR A 20 -13.88 11.45 -20.03
CA THR A 20 -13.21 11.06 -21.27
C THR A 20 -12.00 10.19 -20.92
N PRO A 21 -12.04 8.86 -21.07
CA PRO A 21 -10.84 8.05 -20.99
C PRO A 21 -10.01 8.28 -22.27
N TYR A 22 -8.94 9.06 -22.15
CA TYR A 22 -7.86 9.06 -23.15
C TYR A 22 -7.35 7.62 -23.34
N SER A 23 -7.04 7.26 -24.59
CA SER A 23 -6.46 6.00 -25.09
C SER A 23 -6.03 4.97 -24.04
N ASN A 24 -6.95 4.06 -23.68
CA ASN A 24 -6.69 3.01 -22.69
C ASN A 24 -5.98 1.77 -23.25
N LEU A 25 -5.57 1.75 -24.52
CA LEU A 25 -4.88 0.61 -25.14
C LEU A 25 -3.48 1.03 -25.57
N HIS A 26 -2.45 0.37 -25.03
CA HIS A 26 -1.05 0.62 -25.36
C HIS A 26 -0.34 -0.64 -25.83
N SER A 27 0.16 -0.60 -27.07
CA SER A 27 0.94 -1.70 -27.64
C SER A 27 2.35 -1.73 -27.05
N THR A 28 2.73 -2.87 -26.45
CA THR A 28 4.10 -3.15 -25.99
C THR A 28 4.55 -4.53 -26.49
N GLY A 29 5.30 -4.52 -27.60
CA GLY A 29 5.64 -5.75 -28.32
C GLY A 29 4.39 -6.51 -28.77
N ASN A 30 4.27 -7.79 -28.38
CA ASN A 30 3.13 -8.65 -28.71
C ASN A 30 2.02 -8.64 -27.64
N THR A 31 1.93 -7.58 -26.85
CA THR A 31 0.98 -7.44 -25.74
C THR A 31 0.38 -6.05 -25.75
N VAL A 32 -0.90 -5.95 -25.44
CA VAL A 32 -1.55 -4.66 -25.19
C VAL A 32 -1.75 -4.51 -23.69
N LEU A 33 -1.27 -3.39 -23.15
CA LEU A 33 -1.56 -2.92 -21.79
C LEU A 33 -2.80 -2.05 -21.82
N PHE A 34 -3.65 -2.21 -20.81
CA PHE A 34 -4.86 -1.42 -20.69
C PHE A 34 -5.36 -1.33 -19.25
N ALA A 35 -6.15 -0.31 -18.96
CA ALA A 35 -6.86 -0.21 -17.69
C ALA A 35 -8.20 -0.95 -17.77
N ALA A 36 -8.50 -1.78 -16.77
CA ALA A 36 -9.77 -2.50 -16.71
C ALA A 36 -10.32 -2.57 -15.29
N HIS A 37 -11.65 -2.47 -15.19
CA HIS A 37 -12.38 -2.48 -13.92
C HIS A 37 -13.01 -3.84 -13.62
N THR A 38 -12.91 -4.30 -12.37
CA THR A 38 -13.71 -5.42 -11.86
C THR A 38 -14.23 -5.13 -10.45
N ALA A 39 -15.32 -5.79 -10.05
CA ALA A 39 -15.85 -5.67 -8.68
C ALA A 39 -14.85 -6.10 -7.58
N THR A 40 -13.86 -6.93 -7.92
CA THR A 40 -12.86 -7.43 -6.97
C THR A 40 -11.66 -6.49 -6.83
N TYR A 41 -11.20 -5.92 -7.95
CA TYR A 41 -9.91 -5.23 -8.05
C TYR A 41 -10.05 -3.72 -8.33
N GLY A 42 -11.25 -3.21 -8.57
CA GLY A 42 -11.41 -1.84 -9.06
C GLY A 42 -10.74 -1.67 -10.43
N MET A 43 -10.39 -0.42 -10.79
CA MET A 43 -9.66 -0.09 -12.02
C MET A 43 -8.15 -0.29 -11.83
N GLU A 44 -7.59 -1.30 -12.48
CA GLU A 44 -6.18 -1.68 -12.35
C GLU A 44 -5.52 -1.87 -13.72
N LEU A 45 -4.21 -2.14 -13.73
CA LEU A 45 -3.46 -2.42 -14.95
C LEU A 45 -3.64 -3.89 -15.38
N TRP A 46 -4.11 -4.07 -16.62
CA TRP A 46 -4.31 -5.36 -17.28
C TRP A 46 -3.45 -5.47 -18.54
N LYS A 47 -3.29 -6.71 -19.00
CA LYS A 47 -2.62 -7.01 -20.26
C LYS A 47 -3.38 -8.06 -21.05
N THR A 48 -3.13 -8.09 -22.36
CA THR A 48 -3.64 -9.14 -23.25
C THR A 48 -2.74 -9.41 -24.45
N ASP A 49 -2.66 -10.68 -24.87
CA ASP A 49 -2.10 -11.16 -26.15
C ASP A 49 -3.20 -11.54 -27.17
N GLY A 50 -4.43 -11.10 -26.92
CA GLY A 50 -5.61 -11.37 -27.74
C GLY A 50 -6.23 -12.74 -27.46
N THR A 51 -5.70 -13.49 -26.49
CA THR A 51 -6.27 -14.77 -26.04
C THR A 51 -6.82 -14.65 -24.62
N ALA A 52 -7.77 -15.51 -24.26
CA ALA A 52 -8.28 -15.60 -22.89
C ALA A 52 -7.16 -15.94 -21.87
N ALA A 53 -6.22 -16.81 -22.25
CA ALA A 53 -5.14 -17.25 -21.37
C ALA A 53 -4.06 -16.17 -21.13
N GLY A 54 -3.77 -15.35 -22.14
CA GLY A 54 -2.83 -14.23 -22.02
C GLY A 54 -3.47 -12.93 -21.53
N THR A 55 -4.79 -12.92 -21.30
CA THR A 55 -5.49 -11.77 -20.72
C THR A 55 -5.51 -11.85 -19.22
N GLY A 56 -5.06 -10.81 -18.53
CA GLY A 56 -5.24 -10.76 -17.08
C GLY A 56 -4.63 -9.56 -16.42
N LEU A 57 -4.94 -9.44 -15.12
CA LEU A 57 -4.39 -8.44 -14.22
C LEU A 57 -2.86 -8.54 -14.21
N VAL A 58 -2.17 -7.44 -14.49
CA VAL A 58 -0.72 -7.37 -14.40
C VAL A 58 -0.30 -7.38 -12.92
N LYS A 59 -0.92 -6.51 -12.12
CA LYS A 59 -0.71 -6.41 -10.68
C LYS A 59 -1.91 -5.73 -10.03
N ASP A 60 -2.31 -6.25 -8.87
CA ASP A 60 -3.23 -5.58 -7.95
C ASP A 60 -2.44 -4.52 -7.18
N ILE A 61 -2.38 -3.28 -7.69
CA ILE A 61 -1.54 -2.22 -7.12
C ILE A 61 -2.20 -1.68 -5.84
N THR A 62 -3.52 -1.44 -5.85
CA THR A 62 -4.30 -1.09 -4.67
C THR A 62 -5.29 -2.23 -4.34
N PRO A 63 -4.98 -3.08 -3.36
CA PRO A 63 -5.85 -4.21 -3.02
C PRO A 63 -7.28 -3.79 -2.67
N GLY A 64 -8.24 -4.31 -3.43
CA GLY A 64 -9.67 -4.12 -3.18
C GLY A 64 -10.40 -3.43 -4.34
N ALA A 65 -11.65 -3.03 -4.12
CA ALA A 65 -12.52 -2.53 -5.19
C ALA A 65 -12.24 -1.08 -5.62
N SER A 66 -11.33 -0.37 -4.96
CA SER A 66 -11.03 1.04 -5.29
C SER A 66 -10.20 1.19 -6.57
N GLY A 67 -9.29 0.24 -6.84
CA GLY A 67 -8.33 0.33 -7.94
C GLY A 67 -7.23 1.38 -7.74
N SER A 68 -6.33 1.48 -8.72
CA SER A 68 -5.12 2.31 -8.65
C SER A 68 -5.02 3.37 -9.76
N MET A 69 -5.81 3.26 -10.83
CA MET A 69 -5.63 4.10 -12.04
C MET A 69 -6.61 5.29 -12.14
N CYS A 70 -7.52 5.46 -11.17
CA CYS A 70 -8.48 6.57 -11.14
C CYS A 70 -8.31 7.40 -9.86
N SER A 71 -8.66 8.70 -9.90
CA SER A 71 -8.64 9.57 -8.72
C SER A 71 -9.84 9.35 -7.79
N ASN A 72 -9.70 9.74 -6.51
CA ASN A 72 -10.72 9.57 -5.44
C ASN A 72 -12.11 10.14 -5.74
N ASN A 73 -12.22 11.09 -6.67
CA ASN A 73 -13.51 11.70 -7.03
C ASN A 73 -14.22 10.94 -8.17
N GLY A 74 -13.61 9.87 -8.71
CA GLY A 74 -14.19 9.07 -9.79
C GLY A 74 -14.19 9.75 -11.18
N ASP A 75 -13.84 11.04 -11.26
CA ASP A 75 -14.04 11.86 -12.45
C ASP A 75 -12.87 11.83 -13.45
N GLN A 76 -11.66 11.38 -13.06
CA GLN A 76 -10.48 11.43 -13.95
C GLN A 76 -9.57 10.20 -13.82
N CYS A 77 -9.65 9.31 -14.82
CA CYS A 77 -8.74 8.18 -15.00
C CYS A 77 -7.73 8.53 -16.12
N ASP A 78 -6.60 9.15 -15.76
CA ASP A 78 -5.51 9.42 -16.72
C ASP A 78 -4.67 8.16 -16.90
N VAL A 79 -4.89 7.46 -18.01
CA VAL A 79 -4.19 6.23 -18.38
C VAL A 79 -3.18 6.50 -19.48
N GLY A 80 -2.22 7.38 -19.19
CA GLY A 80 -1.09 7.63 -20.08
C GLY A 80 -0.04 6.52 -20.00
N PHE A 81 0.37 6.00 -21.16
CA PHE A 81 1.47 5.04 -21.28
C PHE A 81 2.63 5.65 -22.06
N THR A 82 3.86 5.36 -21.65
CA THR A 82 5.06 5.78 -22.39
C THR A 82 6.13 4.71 -22.30
N ASP A 83 6.64 4.27 -23.44
CA ASP A 83 7.72 3.29 -23.49
C ASP A 83 9.09 3.97 -23.38
N ALA A 84 9.94 3.46 -22.48
CA ALA A 84 11.33 3.89 -22.36
C ALA A 84 12.20 2.78 -21.76
N GLY A 85 13.35 2.54 -22.38
CA GLY A 85 14.38 1.59 -21.91
C GLY A 85 13.87 0.19 -21.56
N GLY A 86 12.95 -0.34 -22.36
CA GLY A 86 12.40 -1.69 -22.19
C GLY A 86 11.27 -1.83 -21.16
N TYR A 87 10.76 -0.71 -20.64
CA TYR A 87 9.59 -0.67 -19.76
C TYR A 87 8.52 0.26 -20.34
N THR A 88 7.27 0.00 -19.95
CA THR A 88 6.16 0.95 -20.13
C THR A 88 5.90 1.66 -18.81
N TYR A 89 5.86 2.98 -18.86
CA TYR A 89 5.59 3.87 -17.73
C TYR A 89 4.12 4.27 -17.71
N PHE A 90 3.55 4.38 -16.51
CA PHE A 90 2.15 4.77 -16.29
C PHE A 90 1.98 5.42 -14.91
N VAL A 91 0.82 6.02 -14.67
CA VAL A 91 0.50 6.65 -13.39
C VAL A 91 -0.49 5.78 -12.61
N ALA A 92 -0.21 5.53 -11.33
CA ALA A 92 -1.10 4.77 -10.45
C ALA A 92 -0.91 5.15 -8.98
N ALA A 93 -1.95 4.94 -8.16
CA ALA A 93 -1.94 5.16 -6.72
C ALA A 93 -1.89 3.81 -5.98
N SER A 94 -0.95 3.64 -5.05
CA SER A 94 -0.82 2.41 -4.24
C SER A 94 -1.68 2.39 -2.97
N ASP A 95 -2.14 3.56 -2.52
CA ASP A 95 -3.04 3.73 -1.39
C ASP A 95 -4.44 4.19 -1.82
N GLY A 96 -4.72 4.13 -3.12
CA GLY A 96 -5.94 4.65 -3.75
C GLY A 96 -6.01 6.18 -3.83
N THR A 97 -5.13 6.93 -3.17
CA THR A 97 -5.27 8.39 -3.02
C THR A 97 -4.21 9.21 -3.76
N ARG A 98 -2.93 8.83 -3.65
CA ARG A 98 -1.82 9.59 -4.24
C ARG A 98 -1.33 8.94 -5.52
N LYS A 99 -1.49 9.62 -6.65
CA LYS A 99 -0.92 9.20 -7.95
C LYS A 99 0.61 9.30 -7.92
N GLU A 100 1.26 8.23 -8.37
CA GLU A 100 2.71 8.04 -8.40
C GLU A 100 3.12 7.56 -9.79
N LEU A 101 4.40 7.75 -10.16
CA LEU A 101 4.92 7.18 -11.38
C LEU A 101 5.28 5.70 -11.18
N TRP A 102 4.81 4.84 -12.07
CA TRP A 102 5.05 3.40 -12.09
C TRP A 102 5.65 2.99 -13.43
N ARG A 103 6.29 1.81 -13.41
CA ARG A 103 6.75 1.13 -14.63
C ARG A 103 6.36 -0.34 -14.60
N THR A 104 6.24 -0.94 -15.78
CA THR A 104 5.97 -2.37 -15.96
C THR A 104 6.75 -2.94 -17.15
N ASN A 105 7.08 -4.22 -17.05
CA ASN A 105 7.51 -5.05 -18.18
C ASN A 105 6.42 -6.07 -18.58
N GLY A 106 5.16 -5.83 -18.15
CA GLY A 106 4.04 -6.75 -18.35
C GLY A 106 3.97 -7.90 -17.35
N THR A 107 4.79 -7.93 -16.29
CA THR A 107 4.72 -8.93 -15.21
C THR A 107 4.44 -8.29 -13.85
N ALA A 108 3.81 -9.03 -12.93
CA ALA A 108 3.55 -8.54 -11.57
C ALA A 108 4.85 -8.16 -10.82
N ALA A 109 5.91 -8.95 -11.01
CA ALA A 109 7.21 -8.73 -10.36
C ALA A 109 7.94 -7.51 -10.93
N GLY A 110 7.90 -7.33 -12.25
CA GLY A 110 8.48 -6.15 -12.92
C GLY A 110 7.59 -4.91 -12.91
N THR A 111 6.43 -4.96 -12.24
CA THR A 111 5.55 -3.81 -12.03
C THR A 111 5.87 -3.15 -10.70
N THR A 112 6.63 -2.07 -10.77
CA THR A 112 7.22 -1.41 -9.60
C THR A 112 7.06 0.10 -9.68
N ARG A 113 6.89 0.74 -8.53
CA ARG A 113 6.92 2.18 -8.40
C ARG A 113 8.31 2.73 -8.75
N VAL A 114 8.36 3.89 -9.41
CA VAL A 114 9.61 4.63 -9.67
C VAL A 114 10.11 5.30 -8.39
N SER A 115 11.37 5.05 -8.04
CA SER A 115 12.04 5.63 -6.88
C SER A 115 12.31 7.12 -7.10
N GLY A 116 12.16 7.94 -6.05
CA GLY A 116 12.36 9.39 -6.12
C GLY A 116 11.11 10.21 -6.42
N SER A 117 10.00 9.58 -6.84
CA SER A 117 8.66 10.21 -6.92
C SER A 117 7.94 10.24 -5.56
N THR A 118 8.63 9.99 -4.45
CA THR A 118 8.02 9.70 -3.13
C THR A 118 7.38 10.90 -2.45
N THR A 119 7.85 12.09 -2.78
CA THR A 119 7.35 13.35 -2.24
C THR A 119 6.44 14.07 -3.23
N SER A 120 6.11 13.49 -4.39
CA SER A 120 5.33 14.19 -5.41
C SER A 120 4.02 13.47 -5.76
N VAL A 121 2.98 14.25 -6.10
CA VAL A 121 1.76 13.77 -6.77
C VAL A 121 1.97 13.89 -8.27
N VAL A 122 1.93 12.78 -9.00
CA VAL A 122 2.11 12.75 -10.45
C VAL A 122 0.77 12.93 -11.14
N TYR A 123 0.69 13.87 -12.09
CA TYR A 123 -0.54 14.13 -12.85
C TYR A 123 -0.55 13.45 -14.22
N GLY A 124 0.60 13.35 -14.87
CA GLY A 124 0.69 12.78 -16.21
C GLY A 124 2.13 12.60 -16.67
N ILE A 125 2.29 11.77 -17.68
CA ILE A 125 3.56 11.56 -18.38
C ILE A 125 3.53 12.41 -19.65
N LEU A 126 4.59 13.17 -19.91
CA LEU A 126 4.70 14.00 -21.11
C LEU A 126 5.22 13.16 -22.28
N GLY A 127 6.23 12.34 -22.03
CA GLY A 127 6.85 11.48 -23.04
C GLY A 127 8.28 11.09 -22.66
N ALA A 128 9.00 10.51 -23.61
CA ALA A 128 10.37 10.07 -23.44
C ALA A 128 11.32 10.74 -24.44
N ALA A 129 12.49 11.16 -23.97
CA ALA A 129 13.55 11.76 -24.78
C ALA A 129 14.91 11.49 -24.15
N GLY A 130 15.94 11.24 -24.95
CA GLY A 130 17.32 11.12 -24.44
C GLY A 130 17.54 9.99 -23.43
N GLY A 131 16.71 8.94 -23.44
CA GLY A 131 16.74 7.86 -22.44
C GLY A 131 16.09 8.21 -21.09
N LEU A 132 15.41 9.35 -21.01
CA LEU A 132 14.67 9.83 -19.85
C LEU A 132 13.16 9.83 -20.13
N VAL A 133 12.37 9.73 -19.05
CA VAL A 133 10.91 9.90 -19.06
C VAL A 133 10.58 11.20 -18.34
N TYR A 134 9.83 12.06 -19.02
CA TYR A 134 9.40 13.36 -18.52
C TYR A 134 7.96 13.27 -18.02
N PHE A 135 7.69 13.81 -16.83
CA PHE A 135 6.37 13.75 -16.21
C PHE A 135 6.07 15.01 -15.38
N GLY A 136 4.79 15.37 -15.33
CA GLY A 136 4.29 16.49 -14.53
C GLY A 136 3.92 16.04 -13.13
N ALA A 137 4.31 16.81 -12.12
CA ALA A 137 4.00 16.50 -10.73
C ALA A 137 3.82 17.75 -9.85
N THR A 138 3.39 17.57 -8.60
CA THR A 138 3.51 18.58 -7.54
C THR A 138 4.32 17.99 -6.42
N ASP A 139 5.39 18.67 -6.01
CA ASP A 139 6.12 18.33 -4.79
C ASP A 139 5.25 18.65 -3.56
N THR A 140 4.84 17.63 -2.82
CA THR A 140 3.97 17.73 -1.64
C THR A 140 4.63 18.43 -0.45
N THR A 141 5.96 18.50 -0.43
CA THR A 141 6.72 19.21 0.61
C THR A 141 6.76 20.72 0.38
N THR A 142 6.85 21.15 -0.88
CA THR A 142 6.97 22.57 -1.23
C THR A 142 5.70 23.17 -1.81
N GLY A 143 4.73 22.32 -2.20
CA GLY A 143 3.52 22.71 -2.94
C GLY A 143 3.79 23.11 -4.39
N LYS A 144 5.03 22.99 -4.88
CA LYS A 144 5.44 23.52 -6.19
C LYS A 144 5.29 22.48 -7.30
N SER A 145 4.60 22.87 -8.36
CA SER A 145 4.44 22.09 -9.59
C SER A 145 5.59 22.33 -10.58
N GLY A 146 5.66 21.47 -11.60
CA GLY A 146 6.73 21.53 -12.60
C GLY A 146 6.77 20.35 -13.56
N VAL A 147 7.94 20.16 -14.17
CA VAL A 147 8.27 18.96 -14.96
C VAL A 147 9.48 18.28 -14.32
N TRP A 148 9.42 16.95 -14.20
CA TRP A 148 10.48 16.10 -13.70
C TRP A 148 10.93 15.15 -14.80
N ALA A 149 12.20 14.75 -14.75
CA ALA A 149 12.76 13.70 -15.58
C ALA A 149 13.25 12.54 -14.70
N THR A 150 12.97 11.30 -15.12
CA THR A 150 13.53 10.08 -14.54
C THR A 150 14.31 9.30 -15.58
N ASN A 151 15.35 8.59 -15.13
CA ASN A 151 16.01 7.62 -15.99
C ASN A 151 15.09 6.43 -16.32
N ALA A 152 15.41 5.70 -17.38
CA ALA A 152 14.74 4.45 -17.76
C ALA A 152 14.80 3.33 -16.68
N ALA A 153 15.73 3.44 -15.73
CA ALA A 153 15.78 2.54 -14.59
C ALA A 153 14.78 2.89 -13.48
N GLY A 154 14.13 4.06 -13.56
CA GLY A 154 13.19 4.52 -12.55
C GLY A 154 13.81 4.68 -11.16
N THR A 155 15.11 4.99 -11.09
CA THR A 155 15.85 5.06 -9.82
C THR A 155 16.09 6.48 -9.32
N SER A 156 15.83 7.49 -10.15
CA SER A 156 16.09 8.90 -9.85
C SER A 156 15.06 9.77 -10.54
N ALA A 157 14.51 10.77 -9.84
CA ALA A 157 13.66 11.80 -10.43
C ALA A 157 14.24 13.18 -10.11
N THR A 158 14.43 14.00 -11.13
CA THR A 158 15.00 15.36 -11.01
C THR A 158 14.01 16.37 -11.56
N LYS A 159 13.74 17.46 -10.81
CA LYS A 159 12.94 18.57 -11.31
C LYS A 159 13.75 19.30 -12.40
N VAL A 160 13.22 19.38 -13.61
CA VAL A 160 13.85 20.07 -14.75
C VAL A 160 13.22 21.43 -15.02
N TYR A 161 11.98 21.63 -14.57
CA TYR A 161 11.24 22.89 -14.70
C TYR A 161 10.35 23.12 -13.47
N GLU A 162 10.24 24.37 -13.02
CA GLU A 162 9.34 24.79 -11.95
C GLU A 162 8.35 25.83 -12.49
N GLY A 163 7.05 25.56 -12.36
CA GLY A 163 5.98 26.40 -12.90
C GLY A 163 4.61 25.76 -12.76
N ALA A 164 3.55 26.52 -13.06
CA ALA A 164 2.19 25.98 -13.08
C ALA A 164 2.10 24.82 -14.09
N TYR A 165 1.43 23.75 -13.69
CA TYR A 165 1.24 22.56 -14.52
C TYR A 165 -0.17 22.02 -14.29
N GLY A 166 -0.96 21.95 -15.37
CA GLY A 166 -2.33 21.41 -15.39
C GLY A 166 -2.35 19.99 -15.94
N SER A 167 -3.35 19.19 -15.56
CA SER A 167 -3.35 17.73 -15.65
C SER A 167 -3.76 17.12 -17.02
N SER A 168 -3.79 17.84 -18.14
CA SER A 168 -4.37 17.21 -19.36
C SER A 168 -3.94 17.72 -20.75
N SER A 169 -3.03 18.69 -20.89
CA SER A 169 -2.67 19.16 -22.25
C SER A 169 -1.30 19.83 -22.33
N SER A 170 -0.22 19.06 -22.13
CA SER A 170 1.12 19.51 -22.50
C SER A 170 1.54 18.82 -23.79
N SER A 171 1.87 19.59 -24.83
CA SER A 171 2.46 19.02 -26.04
C SER A 171 3.90 18.60 -25.78
N PHE A 172 4.31 17.50 -26.39
CA PHE A 172 5.65 16.92 -26.21
C PHE A 172 6.22 16.43 -27.53
N ALA A 173 7.51 16.65 -27.75
CA ALA A 173 8.26 16.01 -28.80
C ALA A 173 9.67 15.67 -28.34
N SER A 174 10.29 14.71 -29.02
CA SER A 174 11.71 14.41 -28.88
C SER A 174 12.43 14.58 -30.20
N ALA A 175 13.55 15.30 -30.17
CA ALA A 175 14.46 15.43 -31.29
C ALA A 175 15.89 15.54 -30.79
N GLY A 176 16.84 14.89 -31.47
CA GLY A 176 18.26 14.95 -31.12
C GLY A 176 18.58 14.54 -29.67
N GLY A 177 17.75 13.69 -29.05
CA GLY A 177 17.88 13.29 -27.65
C GLY A 177 17.39 14.31 -26.62
N ARG A 178 16.77 15.42 -27.05
CA ARG A 178 16.20 16.44 -26.15
C ARG A 178 14.68 16.34 -26.10
N ALA A 179 14.12 16.77 -24.98
CA ALA A 179 12.69 16.95 -24.81
C ALA A 179 12.30 18.37 -25.19
N TYR A 180 11.21 18.49 -25.94
CA TYR A 180 10.56 19.75 -26.26
C TYR A 180 9.16 19.70 -25.68
N PHE A 181 8.80 20.64 -24.83
CA PHE A 181 7.51 20.60 -24.15
C PHE A 181 6.98 21.98 -23.85
N THR A 182 5.66 22.05 -23.67
CA THR A 182 4.96 23.28 -23.30
C THR A 182 4.19 23.07 -22.01
N PRO A 183 4.64 23.66 -20.89
CA PRO A 183 3.89 23.60 -19.65
C PRO A 183 2.60 24.42 -19.80
N TRP A 184 1.53 23.99 -19.13
CA TRP A 184 0.27 24.71 -19.14
C TRP A 184 0.42 26.10 -18.51
N ALA A 185 0.01 27.14 -19.23
CA ALA A 185 -0.08 28.50 -18.73
C ALA A 185 -1.38 29.16 -19.24
N PRO A 186 -2.11 29.90 -18.39
CA PRO A 186 -3.38 30.53 -18.79
C PRO A 186 -3.21 31.63 -19.85
N THR A 187 -2.02 32.20 -20.00
CA THR A 187 -1.61 33.14 -21.06
C THR A 187 -0.12 32.94 -21.35
N ASN A 188 0.34 33.24 -22.57
CA ASN A 188 1.78 33.24 -22.94
C ASN A 188 2.54 31.92 -22.67
N ALA A 189 1.94 30.76 -22.98
CA ALA A 189 2.65 29.48 -22.89
C ALA A 189 3.93 29.51 -23.75
N LYS A 190 5.09 29.14 -23.19
CA LYS A 190 6.36 29.11 -23.95
C LYS A 190 6.78 27.67 -24.19
N MET A 191 7.44 27.43 -25.32
CA MET A 191 8.04 26.15 -25.62
C MET A 191 9.44 26.06 -24.99
N TYR A 192 9.66 24.99 -24.24
CA TYR A 192 10.92 24.69 -23.58
C TYR A 192 11.63 23.56 -24.30
N VAL A 193 12.95 23.63 -24.34
CA VAL A 193 13.84 22.53 -24.65
C VAL A 193 14.55 22.09 -23.38
N SER A 194 14.78 20.79 -23.20
CA SER A 194 15.46 20.22 -22.05
C SER A 194 16.33 19.03 -22.42
N ASP A 195 17.51 18.96 -21.82
CA ASP A 195 18.40 17.79 -21.83
C ASP A 195 18.16 16.84 -20.65
N GLY A 196 17.15 17.13 -19.81
CA GLY A 196 16.86 16.38 -18.60
C GLY A 196 17.44 16.97 -17.32
N THR A 197 18.06 18.15 -17.40
CA THR A 197 18.56 18.90 -16.25
C THR A 197 17.89 20.28 -16.14
N ALA A 198 17.84 20.84 -14.94
CA ALA A 198 17.34 22.20 -14.74
C ALA A 198 18.19 23.26 -15.49
N ALA A 199 19.51 23.07 -15.54
CA ALA A 199 20.42 24.00 -16.21
C ALA A 199 20.29 23.96 -17.75
N GLY A 200 20.04 22.78 -18.31
CA GLY A 200 19.79 22.60 -19.74
C GLY A 200 18.36 22.90 -20.18
N THR A 201 17.47 23.26 -19.24
CA THR A 201 16.06 23.58 -19.54
C THR A 201 15.86 25.07 -19.76
N HIS A 202 15.49 25.47 -20.97
CA HIS A 202 15.30 26.87 -21.33
C HIS A 202 14.28 27.03 -22.47
N THR A 203 13.78 28.25 -22.66
CA THR A 203 12.82 28.59 -23.72
C THR A 203 13.52 28.73 -25.07
N ILE A 204 12.88 28.28 -26.16
CA ILE A 204 13.47 28.35 -27.51
C ILE A 204 13.44 29.76 -28.12
N SER A 205 12.47 30.64 -27.83
CA SER A 205 12.48 32.08 -28.19
C SER A 205 11.28 32.89 -27.61
N ASP A 206 11.36 34.23 -27.61
CA ASP A 206 10.24 35.20 -27.49
C ASP A 206 10.02 35.83 -28.89
N PRO A 207 8.77 36.07 -29.39
CA PRO A 207 7.49 36.14 -28.70
C PRO A 207 6.49 35.06 -29.20
N ILE A 208 6.85 33.79 -29.04
CA ILE A 208 5.96 32.69 -29.40
C ILE A 208 5.03 32.43 -28.23
N THR A 209 3.77 32.87 -28.34
CA THR A 209 2.70 32.50 -27.40
C THR A 209 2.12 31.17 -27.84
N GLY A 210 2.77 30.11 -27.35
CA GLY A 210 2.26 28.75 -27.22
C GLY A 210 2.01 27.99 -28.53
N PRO A 211 2.37 26.70 -28.59
CA PRO A 211 1.61 25.79 -29.42
C PRO A 211 0.22 25.58 -28.85
N ILE A 212 -0.72 25.33 -29.76
CA ILE A 212 -2.10 24.98 -29.42
C ILE A 212 -2.07 23.76 -28.50
N PRO A 213 -2.78 23.77 -27.36
CA PRO A 213 -3.11 22.55 -26.66
C PRO A 213 -3.78 21.57 -27.64
N GLY A 214 -3.12 20.45 -27.97
CA GLY A 214 -3.66 19.40 -28.85
C GLY A 214 -2.98 19.23 -30.21
N ALA A 215 -2.01 20.07 -30.59
CA ALA A 215 -1.16 19.85 -31.77
C ALA A 215 0.27 19.47 -31.33
N ASP A 216 0.60 18.18 -31.37
CA ASP A 216 1.92 17.70 -30.98
C ASP A 216 3.00 18.14 -31.99
N PRO A 217 4.14 18.68 -31.52
CA PRO A 217 5.26 18.98 -32.39
C PRO A 217 5.77 17.73 -33.09
N VAL A 218 6.23 17.89 -34.34
CA VAL A 218 6.70 16.79 -35.16
C VAL A 218 8.20 16.94 -35.40
N GLU A 219 8.94 15.86 -35.15
CA GLU A 219 10.34 15.77 -35.53
C GLU A 219 10.46 15.35 -37.00
N VAL A 220 11.20 16.13 -37.78
CA VAL A 220 11.56 15.81 -39.16
C VAL A 220 13.02 16.21 -39.39
N ALA A 221 13.84 15.23 -39.76
CA ALA A 221 15.24 15.43 -40.14
C ALA A 221 16.07 16.20 -39.10
N GLY A 222 15.88 15.90 -37.82
CA GLY A 222 16.60 16.48 -36.69
C GLY A 222 16.07 17.84 -36.22
N LYS A 223 14.99 18.36 -36.83
CA LYS A 223 14.33 19.61 -36.43
C LYS A 223 12.94 19.34 -35.90
N VAL A 224 12.47 20.20 -35.00
CA VAL A 224 11.12 20.14 -34.45
C VAL A 224 10.26 21.20 -35.12
N TYR A 225 9.14 20.77 -35.68
CA TYR A 225 8.10 21.63 -36.25
C TYR A 225 6.91 21.70 -35.32
N PHE A 226 6.31 22.88 -35.17
CA PHE A 226 5.17 23.08 -34.27
C PHE A 226 4.29 24.23 -34.74
N LEU A 227 3.00 24.16 -34.45
CA LEU A 227 2.08 25.29 -34.67
C LEU A 227 2.21 26.24 -33.50
N ALA A 228 2.24 27.55 -33.73
CA ALA A 228 2.17 28.54 -32.65
C ALA A 228 1.57 29.86 -33.10
N ILE A 229 1.08 30.65 -32.14
CA ILE A 229 0.56 32.01 -32.35
C ILE A 229 1.64 33.03 -31.99
N THR A 230 1.72 34.13 -32.75
CA THR A 230 2.57 35.28 -32.37
C THR A 230 1.80 36.22 -31.45
N HIS A 231 2.50 36.91 -30.52
CA HIS A 231 1.88 37.83 -29.57
C HIS A 231 1.06 38.98 -30.22
N GLU A 232 1.33 39.32 -31.48
CA GLU A 232 0.57 40.34 -32.23
C GLU A 232 -0.73 39.78 -32.85
N GLU A 233 -0.88 38.45 -32.95
CA GLU A 233 -1.98 37.73 -33.61
C GLU A 233 -2.89 36.97 -32.62
N GLU A 234 -2.73 37.16 -31.30
CA GLU A 234 -3.46 36.43 -30.26
C GLU A 234 -5.00 36.63 -30.36
N ALA A 235 -5.45 37.79 -30.86
CA ALA A 235 -6.87 38.07 -31.07
C ALA A 235 -7.47 37.39 -32.32
N SER A 236 -6.66 37.00 -33.30
CA SER A 236 -7.12 36.47 -34.60
C SER A 236 -7.09 34.94 -34.71
N HIS A 237 -6.51 34.24 -33.72
CA HIS A 237 -6.34 32.76 -33.73
C HIS A 237 -5.64 32.24 -35.00
N VAL A 238 -4.76 33.06 -35.61
CA VAL A 238 -3.97 32.66 -36.78
C VAL A 238 -2.78 31.81 -36.33
N TYR A 239 -2.77 30.54 -36.73
CA TYR A 239 -1.70 29.60 -36.40
C TYR A 239 -0.61 29.60 -37.47
N ASN A 240 0.63 29.79 -37.05
CA ASN A 240 1.80 29.77 -37.91
C ASN A 240 2.60 28.49 -37.69
N LEU A 241 3.22 27.96 -38.74
CA LEU A 241 4.14 26.83 -38.63
C LEU A 241 5.55 27.34 -38.32
N TRP A 242 6.15 26.83 -37.25
CA TRP A 242 7.50 27.15 -36.81
C TRP A 242 8.41 25.93 -36.87
N VAL A 243 9.70 26.18 -37.02
CA VAL A 243 10.76 25.18 -36.93
C VAL A 243 11.81 25.61 -35.90
N THR A 244 12.37 24.65 -35.17
CA THR A 244 13.45 24.86 -34.20
C THR A 244 14.47 23.72 -34.21
N ASP A 245 15.73 24.04 -33.95
CA ASP A 245 16.79 23.09 -33.57
C ASP A 245 17.02 23.05 -32.04
N GLY A 246 16.20 23.77 -31.27
CA GLY A 246 16.35 23.98 -29.83
C GLY A 246 17.13 25.24 -29.45
N THR A 247 17.60 26.04 -30.41
CA THR A 247 18.25 27.33 -30.14
C THR A 247 17.38 28.49 -30.64
N THR A 248 17.58 29.67 -30.07
CA THR A 248 16.89 30.89 -30.51
C THR A 248 17.24 31.27 -31.94
N ALA A 249 18.51 31.13 -32.33
CA ALA A 249 18.96 31.42 -33.70
C ALA A 249 18.39 30.43 -34.74
N GLY A 250 18.23 29.17 -34.35
CA GLY A 250 17.63 28.12 -35.19
C GLY A 250 16.11 28.07 -35.14
N THR A 251 15.45 29.00 -34.44
CA THR A 251 14.00 29.07 -34.34
C THR A 251 13.43 30.13 -35.27
N SER A 252 12.61 29.73 -36.23
CA SER A 252 12.01 30.64 -37.23
C SER A 252 10.68 30.12 -37.75
N MET A 253 9.85 31.04 -38.28
CA MET A 253 8.61 30.68 -38.95
C MET A 253 8.92 30.08 -40.33
N VAL A 254 8.23 29.01 -40.70
CA VAL A 254 8.32 28.44 -42.04
C VAL A 254 7.71 29.45 -43.03
N PRO A 255 8.39 29.80 -44.14
CA PRO A 255 7.86 30.79 -45.10
C PRO A 255 6.47 30.41 -45.63
N ASP A 256 5.61 31.42 -45.81
CA ASP A 256 4.25 31.29 -46.36
C ASP A 256 3.37 30.23 -45.68
N SER A 257 3.51 30.04 -44.37
CA SER A 257 2.84 28.97 -43.62
C SER A 257 1.72 29.45 -42.67
N LYS A 258 1.27 30.71 -42.82
CA LYS A 258 0.17 31.25 -42.01
C LYS A 258 -1.11 30.44 -42.18
N ASN A 259 -1.87 30.24 -41.11
CA ASN A 259 -3.06 29.38 -41.02
C ASN A 259 -2.78 27.89 -41.25
N ALA A 260 -1.65 27.38 -40.75
CA ALA A 260 -1.39 25.94 -40.72
C ALA A 260 -2.32 25.24 -39.70
N LEU A 261 -2.81 24.05 -40.04
CA LEU A 261 -3.87 23.35 -39.31
C LEU A 261 -3.40 22.06 -38.65
N THR A 262 -2.66 21.23 -39.40
CA THR A 262 -2.21 19.90 -38.98
C THR A 262 -0.86 19.60 -39.61
N MET A 263 -0.08 18.70 -38.99
CA MET A 263 1.24 18.34 -39.51
C MET A 263 1.63 16.89 -39.20
N ALA A 264 2.50 16.34 -40.04
CA ALA A 264 3.05 15.00 -39.90
C ALA A 264 4.38 14.87 -40.68
N GLY A 265 5.23 13.91 -40.32
CA GLY A 265 6.51 13.67 -40.98
C GLY A 265 6.49 12.43 -41.89
N VAL A 266 7.11 12.52 -43.06
CA VAL A 266 7.34 11.36 -43.96
C VAL A 266 8.60 11.57 -44.79
N ASN A 267 9.47 10.55 -44.84
CA ASN A 267 10.68 10.55 -45.68
C ASN A 267 11.54 11.83 -45.60
N GLY A 268 11.67 12.40 -44.39
CA GLY A 268 12.45 13.64 -44.16
C GLY A 268 11.75 14.93 -44.59
N LYS A 269 10.49 14.86 -45.01
CA LYS A 269 9.63 16.01 -45.32
C LYS A 269 8.53 16.17 -44.28
N LEU A 270 8.15 17.41 -44.02
CA LEU A 270 6.97 17.76 -43.22
C LEU A 270 5.77 17.89 -44.16
N VAL A 271 4.72 17.12 -43.92
CA VAL A 271 3.41 17.27 -44.57
C VAL A 271 2.52 18.09 -43.65
N TYR A 272 1.93 19.17 -44.15
CA TYR A 272 1.02 20.02 -43.37
C TYR A 272 -0.13 20.55 -44.22
N SER A 273 -1.29 20.74 -43.59
CA SER A 273 -2.44 21.40 -44.22
C SER A 273 -2.52 22.87 -43.79
N GLN A 274 -2.91 23.73 -44.71
CA GLN A 274 -2.97 25.18 -44.52
C GLN A 274 -4.26 25.74 -45.10
N SER A 275 -4.92 26.63 -44.36
CA SER A 275 -6.07 27.38 -44.87
C SER A 275 -5.61 28.57 -45.71
N THR A 276 -6.09 28.67 -46.95
CA THR A 276 -5.86 29.79 -47.87
C THR A 276 -7.19 30.46 -48.23
N ASP A 277 -7.13 31.60 -48.91
CA ASP A 277 -8.31 32.32 -49.39
C ASP A 277 -9.16 31.51 -50.38
N THR A 278 -8.55 30.51 -51.03
CA THR A 278 -9.17 29.65 -52.04
C THR A 278 -9.58 28.27 -51.50
N GLY A 279 -9.38 28.02 -50.20
CA GLY A 279 -9.72 26.77 -49.53
C GLY A 279 -8.54 26.17 -48.77
N THR A 280 -8.64 24.89 -48.39
CA THR A 280 -7.53 24.23 -47.68
C THR A 280 -6.59 23.55 -48.65
N VAL A 281 -5.27 23.72 -48.48
CA VAL A 281 -4.24 23.11 -49.32
C VAL A 281 -3.30 22.31 -48.43
N THR A 282 -2.89 21.13 -48.90
CA THR A 282 -1.90 20.28 -48.21
C THR A 282 -0.57 20.33 -48.95
N TYR A 283 0.50 20.61 -48.22
CA TYR A 283 1.85 20.78 -48.72
C TYR A 283 2.81 19.74 -48.13
N ALA A 284 3.90 19.47 -48.85
CA ALA A 284 5.10 18.85 -48.30
C ALA A 284 6.25 19.87 -48.31
N TRP A 285 6.98 19.95 -47.20
CA TRP A 285 8.10 20.84 -46.98
C TRP A 285 9.38 20.04 -46.72
N ASP A 286 10.42 20.28 -47.52
CA ASP A 286 11.71 19.59 -47.40
C ASP A 286 12.76 20.34 -46.54
N GLY A 287 12.38 21.50 -45.99
CA GLY A 287 13.31 22.41 -45.32
C GLY A 287 13.65 23.65 -46.13
N SER A 288 13.32 23.69 -47.42
CA SER A 288 13.66 24.76 -48.35
C SER A 288 12.55 25.11 -49.34
N THR A 289 11.87 24.11 -49.88
CA THR A 289 10.80 24.28 -50.87
C THR A 289 9.51 23.61 -50.39
N LYS A 290 8.37 24.20 -50.77
CA LYS A 290 7.05 23.62 -50.56
C LYS A 290 6.51 23.04 -51.86
N GLU A 291 6.05 21.80 -51.80
CA GLU A 291 5.39 21.09 -52.89
C GLU A 291 3.90 20.93 -52.56
N THR A 292 3.00 21.21 -53.51
CA THR A 292 1.56 21.04 -53.28
C THR A 292 1.18 19.58 -53.50
N LEU A 293 0.68 18.91 -52.46
CA LEU A 293 0.19 17.53 -52.55
C LEU A 293 -1.27 17.47 -53.00
N GLY A 294 -2.06 18.48 -52.67
CA GLY A 294 -3.43 18.60 -53.14
C GLY A 294 -4.18 19.80 -52.54
N ALA A 295 -5.26 20.22 -53.20
CA ALA A 295 -6.10 21.34 -52.81
C ALA A 295 -7.54 20.89 -52.54
N GLY A 296 -8.23 21.62 -51.67
CA GLY A 296 -9.60 21.36 -51.26
C GLY A 296 -9.74 20.42 -50.05
N TRP A 297 -8.64 20.00 -49.42
CA TRP A 297 -8.67 19.00 -48.34
C TRP A 297 -7.61 19.18 -47.26
N TYR A 298 -7.90 18.63 -46.08
CA TYR A 298 -6.98 18.52 -44.94
C TYR A 298 -7.11 17.17 -44.25
N PHE A 299 -6.12 16.80 -43.43
CA PHE A 299 -6.15 15.56 -42.64
C PHE A 299 -6.39 15.83 -41.15
N ASN A 300 -7.18 14.97 -40.50
CA ASN A 300 -7.42 15.02 -39.04
C ASN A 300 -6.61 13.97 -38.28
N GLY A 301 -5.80 13.19 -38.98
CA GLY A 301 -5.03 12.09 -38.42
C GLY A 301 -4.11 11.49 -39.46
N SER A 302 -2.99 10.93 -39.00
CA SER A 302 -2.01 10.31 -39.89
C SER A 302 -1.33 9.11 -39.26
N TYR A 303 -0.83 8.21 -40.11
CA TYR A 303 -0.08 7.04 -39.68
C TYR A 303 1.02 6.72 -40.67
N LEU A 304 2.25 6.63 -40.20
CA LEU A 304 3.39 6.26 -41.02
C LEU A 304 3.49 4.73 -41.10
N TRP A 305 3.37 4.18 -42.31
CA TRP A 305 3.50 2.75 -42.55
C TRP A 305 4.27 2.48 -43.86
N LYS A 306 5.30 1.64 -43.78
CA LYS A 306 6.19 1.30 -44.92
C LYS A 306 6.69 2.53 -45.70
N GLY A 307 7.12 3.58 -44.99
CA GLY A 307 7.66 4.80 -45.60
C GLY A 307 6.64 5.68 -46.31
N ARG A 308 5.34 5.47 -46.05
CA ARG A 308 4.25 6.30 -46.58
C ARG A 308 3.35 6.76 -45.45
N LEU A 309 2.89 7.99 -45.54
CA LEU A 309 1.94 8.57 -44.63
C LEU A 309 0.53 8.26 -45.13
N TYR A 310 -0.27 7.63 -44.29
CA TYR A 310 -1.67 7.35 -44.55
C TYR A 310 -2.51 8.41 -43.86
N LEU A 311 -3.46 8.97 -44.58
CA LEU A 311 -4.21 10.15 -44.19
C LEU A 311 -5.70 9.88 -44.27
N ALA A 312 -6.43 10.27 -43.23
CA ALA A 312 -7.88 10.41 -43.27
C ALA A 312 -8.22 11.87 -43.58
N THR A 313 -8.67 12.13 -44.81
CA THR A 313 -8.80 13.49 -45.34
C THR A 313 -10.25 13.92 -45.56
N SER A 314 -10.55 15.18 -45.27
CA SER A 314 -11.86 15.80 -45.46
C SER A 314 -11.79 16.90 -46.52
N ASP A 315 -12.70 16.87 -47.48
CA ASP A 315 -12.73 17.80 -48.63
C ASP A 315 -13.65 19.03 -48.38
N GLY A 316 -13.55 19.68 -47.22
CA GLY A 316 -14.35 20.87 -46.87
C GLY A 316 -15.74 20.63 -46.22
N ASN A 317 -16.53 21.71 -46.05
CA ASN A 317 -17.71 21.84 -45.16
C ASN A 317 -19.00 21.06 -45.55
N VAL A 318 -18.94 20.03 -46.39
CA VAL A 318 -20.13 19.23 -46.75
C VAL A 318 -20.11 17.88 -46.01
N PRO A 319 -21.17 17.52 -45.26
CA PRO A 319 -21.11 16.41 -44.33
C PRO A 319 -21.22 15.07 -45.07
N LYS A 320 -20.35 14.10 -44.71
CA LYS A 320 -20.57 12.61 -44.74
C LYS A 320 -19.56 11.73 -45.51
N GLN A 321 -18.46 12.25 -46.07
CA GLN A 321 -17.42 11.39 -46.72
C GLN A 321 -16.00 11.85 -46.38
N GLN A 322 -15.10 10.90 -46.11
CA GLN A 322 -13.64 11.10 -46.03
C GLN A 322 -12.99 10.31 -47.16
N ILE A 323 -11.85 10.81 -47.64
CA ILE A 323 -11.01 10.06 -48.56
C ILE A 323 -9.79 9.57 -47.78
N ILE A 324 -9.51 8.27 -47.91
CA ILE A 324 -8.28 7.67 -47.43
C ILE A 324 -7.22 7.94 -48.49
N ARG A 325 -6.15 8.63 -48.12
CA ARG A 325 -5.02 8.94 -49.01
C ARG A 325 -3.73 8.33 -48.48
N SER A 326 -2.78 8.07 -49.37
CA SER A 326 -1.40 7.80 -48.98
C SER A 326 -0.44 8.71 -49.72
N THR A 327 0.62 9.15 -49.05
CA THR A 327 1.67 10.00 -49.64
C THR A 327 3.05 9.56 -49.17
N ASP A 328 4.05 9.66 -50.03
CA ASP A 328 5.48 9.57 -49.65
C ASP A 328 6.12 10.95 -49.41
N GLY A 329 5.32 12.02 -49.42
CA GLY A 329 5.78 13.40 -49.35
C GLY A 329 6.03 14.05 -50.72
N THR A 330 5.51 13.47 -51.80
CA THR A 330 5.52 14.07 -53.14
C THR A 330 4.13 14.09 -53.75
N ALA A 331 3.87 15.03 -54.67
CA ALA A 331 2.58 15.13 -55.37
C ALA A 331 2.33 13.88 -56.21
N ALA A 332 3.34 13.42 -56.96
CA ALA A 332 3.26 12.21 -57.78
C ALA A 332 3.03 10.94 -56.95
N GLY A 333 3.59 10.90 -55.75
CA GLY A 333 3.40 9.82 -54.79
C GLY A 333 2.19 9.98 -53.91
N THR A 334 1.32 10.98 -54.11
CA THR A 334 0.07 11.14 -53.35
C THR A 334 -1.08 10.51 -54.12
N ILE A 335 -1.73 9.49 -53.53
CA ILE A 335 -2.80 8.73 -54.18
C ILE A 335 -4.03 8.59 -53.28
N ASP A 336 -5.20 8.67 -53.91
CA ASP A 336 -6.49 8.36 -53.29
C ASP A 336 -6.69 6.84 -53.29
N LEU A 337 -6.94 6.27 -52.11
CA LEU A 337 -7.07 4.83 -51.91
C LEU A 337 -8.54 4.41 -51.92
N ALA A 338 -9.38 5.08 -51.15
CA ALA A 338 -10.81 4.82 -51.10
C ALA A 338 -11.58 6.01 -50.53
N THR A 339 -12.86 6.11 -50.89
CA THR A 339 -13.81 7.00 -50.23
C THR A 339 -14.58 6.22 -49.18
N VAL A 340 -14.59 6.70 -47.94
CA VAL A 340 -15.29 6.09 -46.82
C VAL A 340 -16.39 7.01 -46.29
N PRO A 341 -17.58 6.48 -45.92
CA PRO A 341 -18.62 7.27 -45.26
C PRO A 341 -18.12 7.82 -43.92
N THR A 342 -18.61 8.98 -43.46
CA THR A 342 -18.22 9.57 -42.16
C THR A 342 -19.38 10.17 -41.36
N ARG A 343 -19.21 10.22 -40.04
CA ARG A 343 -19.85 11.17 -39.13
C ARG A 343 -18.71 11.88 -38.39
N TYR A 344 -18.58 13.19 -38.58
CA TYR A 344 -17.73 14.14 -37.84
C TYR A 344 -16.44 13.58 -37.17
N GLY A 345 -15.26 14.00 -37.66
CA GLY A 345 -13.99 13.80 -36.94
C GLY A 345 -13.47 12.36 -36.93
N GLY A 346 -13.44 11.70 -38.10
CA GLY A 346 -13.02 10.29 -38.21
C GLY A 346 -11.62 10.02 -37.66
N PRO A 347 -11.39 8.86 -37.02
CA PRO A 347 -10.16 8.55 -36.30
C PRO A 347 -8.95 8.38 -37.23
N SER A 348 -7.78 8.67 -36.67
CA SER A 348 -6.49 8.46 -37.31
C SER A 348 -6.33 7.02 -37.80
N PRO A 349 -5.71 6.80 -38.97
CA PRO A 349 -5.27 5.47 -39.35
C PRO A 349 -4.37 4.88 -38.26
N PHE A 350 -4.38 3.56 -38.15
CA PHE A 350 -3.56 2.85 -37.18
C PHE A 350 -3.06 1.54 -37.75
N SER A 351 -2.09 0.96 -37.06
CA SER A 351 -1.52 -0.31 -37.46
C SER A 351 -2.52 -1.46 -37.27
N GLY A 352 -2.81 -2.19 -38.34
CA GLY A 352 -3.22 -3.60 -38.29
C GLY A 352 -2.03 -4.55 -38.51
N GLY A 353 -0.81 -4.00 -38.42
CA GLY A 353 0.45 -4.67 -38.70
C GLY A 353 0.76 -4.79 -40.21
N THR A 354 0.31 -5.84 -40.92
CA THR A 354 0.52 -5.99 -42.38
C THR A 354 -0.41 -5.13 -43.22
N ASN A 355 -1.36 -4.46 -42.57
CA ASN A 355 -2.29 -3.52 -43.17
C ASN A 355 -2.38 -2.26 -42.31
N VAL A 356 -2.80 -1.17 -42.93
CA VAL A 356 -3.30 0.02 -42.23
C VAL A 356 -4.79 -0.17 -42.02
N LEU A 357 -5.26 0.05 -40.79
CA LEU A 357 -6.67 -0.02 -40.45
C LEU A 357 -7.23 1.39 -40.29
N TYR A 358 -8.51 1.52 -40.62
CA TYR A 358 -9.27 2.75 -40.51
C TYR A 358 -10.61 2.45 -39.90
N ILE A 359 -11.19 3.45 -39.24
CA ILE A 359 -12.58 3.41 -38.84
C ILE A 359 -13.28 4.54 -39.58
N GLY A 360 -14.21 4.18 -40.46
CA GLY A 360 -15.00 5.11 -41.26
C GLY A 360 -16.16 5.69 -40.44
N ALA A 361 -17.37 5.69 -40.99
CA ALA A 361 -18.57 6.12 -40.29
C ALA A 361 -18.75 5.30 -39.02
N ALA A 362 -18.52 5.94 -37.85
CA ALA A 362 -18.59 5.46 -36.46
C ALA A 362 -18.26 3.98 -36.20
N THR A 363 -18.93 3.05 -36.85
CA THR A 363 -18.85 1.60 -36.65
C THR A 363 -18.06 0.85 -37.73
N GLN A 364 -17.71 1.47 -38.86
CA GLN A 364 -17.15 0.72 -40.00
C GLN A 364 -15.64 0.53 -39.90
N LEU A 365 -15.17 -0.71 -39.75
CA LEU A 365 -13.76 -1.06 -39.88
C LEU A 365 -13.39 -1.27 -41.35
N TRP A 366 -12.31 -0.62 -41.79
CA TRP A 366 -11.71 -0.75 -43.11
C TRP A 366 -10.24 -1.14 -42.97
N LYS A 367 -9.68 -1.76 -44.02
CA LYS A 367 -8.24 -2.03 -44.13
C LYS A 367 -7.70 -1.48 -45.43
N SER A 368 -6.40 -1.19 -45.46
CA SER A 368 -5.61 -0.92 -46.66
C SER A 368 -4.28 -1.64 -46.61
N ASN A 369 -3.87 -2.21 -47.75
CA ASN A 369 -2.51 -2.69 -47.96
C ASN A 369 -1.59 -1.65 -48.63
N GLY A 370 -2.05 -0.40 -48.81
CA GLY A 370 -1.34 0.64 -49.54
C GLY A 370 -1.79 0.88 -50.98
N THR A 371 -2.77 0.12 -51.46
CA THR A 371 -3.34 0.25 -52.81
C THR A 371 -4.84 0.50 -52.75
N ALA A 372 -5.40 1.14 -53.78
CA ALA A 372 -6.84 1.36 -53.87
C ALA A 372 -7.63 0.04 -53.84
N ALA A 373 -7.19 -0.95 -54.64
CA ALA A 373 -7.81 -2.27 -54.70
C ALA A 373 -7.75 -3.04 -53.37
N GLY A 374 -6.68 -2.87 -52.59
CA GLY A 374 -6.55 -3.47 -51.27
C GLY A 374 -7.14 -2.64 -50.14
N THR A 375 -7.81 -1.51 -50.46
CA THR A 375 -8.50 -0.67 -49.49
C THR A 375 -9.99 -1.03 -49.47
N VAL A 376 -10.39 -1.86 -48.52
CA VAL A 376 -11.70 -2.52 -48.51
C VAL A 376 -12.38 -2.45 -47.15
N PHE A 377 -13.71 -2.42 -47.18
CA PHE A 377 -14.54 -2.56 -45.99
C PHE A 377 -14.34 -3.95 -45.37
N VAL A 378 -14.10 -3.98 -44.06
CA VAL A 378 -13.93 -5.22 -43.30
C VAL A 378 -15.23 -5.61 -42.62
N LYS A 379 -15.75 -4.76 -41.74
CA LYS A 379 -16.93 -5.10 -40.92
C LYS A 379 -17.60 -3.86 -40.33
N ASP A 380 -18.91 -3.93 -40.16
CA ASP A 380 -19.65 -2.99 -39.33
C ASP A 380 -19.65 -3.52 -37.88
N LEU A 381 -19.10 -2.73 -36.96
CA LEU A 381 -18.95 -3.07 -35.54
C LEU A 381 -20.25 -2.83 -34.73
N GLY A 382 -21.30 -2.25 -35.33
CA GLY A 382 -22.66 -2.14 -34.77
C GLY A 382 -22.91 -0.95 -33.82
N SER A 383 -24.18 -0.77 -33.40
CA SER A 383 -24.74 0.43 -32.74
C SER A 383 -24.27 0.73 -31.30
N GLY A 384 -23.30 -0.01 -30.76
CA GLY A 384 -22.64 0.32 -29.47
C GLY A 384 -21.64 1.48 -29.57
N PHE A 385 -21.51 2.05 -30.76
CA PHE A 385 -20.70 3.20 -31.12
C PHE A 385 -21.62 4.44 -31.11
N VAL A 386 -21.81 5.01 -29.93
CA VAL A 386 -22.90 5.97 -29.69
C VAL A 386 -22.55 7.37 -30.22
N ASN A 387 -23.57 8.00 -30.79
CA ASN A 387 -23.65 9.35 -31.35
C ASN A 387 -22.86 10.41 -30.54
N GLY A 388 -21.86 11.04 -31.16
CA GLY A 388 -21.16 12.22 -30.61
C GLY A 388 -19.86 11.95 -29.82
N ALA A 389 -19.42 10.69 -29.70
CA ALA A 389 -18.11 10.41 -29.10
C ALA A 389 -16.97 10.58 -30.14
N PRO A 390 -15.96 11.43 -29.88
CA PRO A 390 -15.02 11.87 -30.91
C PRO A 390 -13.83 10.95 -31.20
N GLU A 391 -13.61 9.84 -30.46
CA GLU A 391 -12.34 9.11 -30.58
C GLU A 391 -12.50 7.57 -30.58
N VAL A 392 -11.92 6.92 -31.58
CA VAL A 392 -11.72 5.47 -31.62
C VAL A 392 -10.28 5.19 -31.25
N VAL A 393 -10.06 4.27 -30.31
CA VAL A 393 -8.72 3.87 -29.88
C VAL A 393 -8.45 2.50 -30.44
N ALA A 394 -7.25 2.33 -31.00
CA ALA A 394 -6.80 1.04 -31.44
C ALA A 394 -5.35 0.81 -31.01
N ALA A 395 -5.04 -0.45 -30.74
CA ALA A 395 -3.70 -0.88 -30.41
C ALA A 395 -3.34 -2.12 -31.22
N ALA A 396 -2.19 -2.07 -31.86
CA ALA A 396 -1.59 -3.23 -32.51
C ALA A 396 -1.24 -4.27 -31.44
N LEU A 397 -1.52 -5.53 -31.76
CA LEU A 397 -1.28 -6.63 -30.85
C LEU A 397 -0.18 -7.55 -31.34
N THR A 398 -0.14 -7.74 -32.66
CA THR A 398 0.90 -8.44 -33.41
C THR A 398 0.97 -7.79 -34.79
N ASN A 399 1.90 -8.25 -35.64
CA ASN A 399 1.97 -7.82 -37.03
C ASN A 399 0.73 -8.11 -37.86
N ASP A 400 -0.27 -8.84 -37.38
CA ASP A 400 -1.49 -9.14 -38.15
C ASP A 400 -2.77 -9.00 -37.32
N ARG A 401 -2.69 -8.47 -36.10
CA ARG A 401 -3.87 -8.35 -35.23
C ARG A 401 -3.86 -7.05 -34.45
N ALA A 402 -5.03 -6.47 -34.26
CA ALA A 402 -5.24 -5.26 -33.48
C ALA A 402 -6.48 -5.38 -32.59
N LEU A 403 -6.47 -4.67 -31.47
CA LEU A 403 -7.67 -4.36 -30.71
C LEU A 403 -8.20 -3.00 -31.13
N VAL A 404 -9.51 -2.90 -31.26
CA VAL A 404 -10.24 -1.67 -31.60
C VAL A 404 -11.32 -1.45 -30.54
N ALA A 405 -11.39 -0.26 -29.98
CA ALA A 405 -12.36 0.12 -28.96
C ALA A 405 -12.93 1.52 -29.25
N SER A 406 -14.22 1.72 -28.98
CA SER A 406 -14.84 3.05 -29.00
C SER A 406 -14.56 3.79 -27.68
N GLN A 407 -14.09 5.05 -27.71
CA GLN A 407 -14.23 5.91 -26.54
C GLN A 407 -15.68 6.39 -26.47
N GLY A 408 -16.32 6.31 -25.29
CA GLY A 408 -17.70 6.77 -25.10
C GLY A 408 -18.48 5.93 -24.09
N TYR A 409 -19.42 6.59 -23.43
CA TYR A 409 -20.06 6.18 -22.18
C TYR A 409 -20.71 4.76 -22.15
N LEU A 410 -20.47 4.08 -21.03
CA LEU A 410 -21.22 2.97 -20.42
C LEU A 410 -21.26 1.58 -21.09
N GLU A 411 -20.91 1.39 -22.36
CA GLU A 411 -20.92 0.05 -23.00
C GLU A 411 -19.85 -0.15 -24.09
N GLY A 412 -18.67 0.46 -23.95
CA GLY A 412 -17.58 0.33 -24.94
C GLY A 412 -17.17 -1.13 -25.17
N LYS A 413 -17.50 -1.66 -26.35
CA LYS A 413 -17.03 -2.98 -26.80
C LYS A 413 -15.62 -2.86 -27.35
N VAL A 414 -14.78 -3.84 -27.02
CA VAL A 414 -13.50 -4.04 -27.69
C VAL A 414 -13.69 -5.09 -28.76
N PHE A 415 -13.03 -4.95 -29.89
CA PHE A 415 -12.99 -5.92 -30.97
C PHE A 415 -11.56 -6.35 -31.22
N LEU A 416 -11.33 -7.65 -31.38
CA LEU A 416 -10.08 -8.17 -31.93
C LEU A 416 -10.29 -8.35 -33.43
N THR A 417 -9.35 -7.88 -34.24
CA THR A 417 -9.40 -7.98 -35.69
C THR A 417 -8.05 -8.40 -36.27
N ASP A 418 -8.09 -9.22 -37.34
CA ASP A 418 -6.96 -9.51 -38.22
C ASP A 418 -7.06 -8.77 -39.57
N GLY A 419 -7.96 -7.79 -39.67
CA GLY A 419 -8.30 -7.09 -40.91
C GLY A 419 -9.21 -7.90 -41.85
N THR A 420 -9.80 -9.02 -41.42
CA THR A 420 -10.83 -9.74 -42.18
C THR A 420 -12.16 -9.73 -41.43
N SER A 421 -13.28 -9.84 -42.16
CA SER A 421 -14.62 -9.86 -41.54
C SER A 421 -14.79 -11.05 -40.59
N ALA A 422 -14.18 -12.20 -40.92
CA ALA A 422 -14.24 -13.44 -40.16
C ALA A 422 -13.38 -13.37 -38.88
N GLY A 423 -12.17 -12.83 -38.98
CA GLY A 423 -11.28 -12.61 -37.84
C GLY A 423 -11.58 -11.37 -37.01
N THR A 424 -12.65 -10.63 -37.33
CA THR A 424 -13.13 -9.49 -36.53
C THR A 424 -14.29 -9.90 -35.63
N ALA A 425 -14.06 -9.95 -34.32
CA ALA A 425 -15.06 -10.33 -33.33
C ALA A 425 -14.97 -9.49 -32.05
N GLU A 426 -16.09 -9.40 -31.32
CA GLU A 426 -16.12 -8.78 -29.99
C GLU A 426 -15.15 -9.52 -29.08
N TYR A 427 -14.22 -8.75 -28.51
CA TYR A 427 -13.19 -9.20 -27.62
C TYR A 427 -13.74 -9.28 -26.20
N ALA A 428 -14.40 -10.40 -25.90
CA ALA A 428 -14.86 -10.74 -24.57
C ALA A 428 -14.07 -11.97 -24.07
N PRO A 429 -12.82 -11.81 -23.62
CA PRO A 429 -12.02 -12.94 -23.14
C PRO A 429 -12.73 -13.56 -21.94
N ALA A 430 -13.31 -14.75 -22.15
CA ALA A 430 -13.89 -15.52 -21.06
C ALA A 430 -12.76 -15.90 -20.09
N VAL A 431 -12.80 -15.38 -18.88
CA VAL A 431 -11.92 -15.86 -17.80
C VAL A 431 -12.12 -17.36 -17.65
N LEU A 432 -11.05 -18.12 -17.85
CA LEU A 432 -11.08 -19.58 -17.83
C LEU A 432 -11.36 -20.08 -16.41
N PRO A 433 -12.14 -21.15 -16.21
CA PRO A 433 -12.29 -21.73 -14.89
C PRO A 433 -10.99 -22.42 -14.47
N LEU A 434 -10.62 -22.32 -13.19
CA LEU A 434 -9.63 -23.22 -12.62
C LEU A 434 -10.24 -24.64 -12.55
N THR A 435 -9.58 -25.61 -13.18
CA THR A 435 -10.10 -26.97 -13.38
C THR A 435 -9.86 -27.88 -12.17
N ALA A 436 -8.81 -27.64 -11.39
CA ALA A 436 -8.58 -28.33 -10.12
C ALA A 436 -8.50 -27.29 -8.99
N THR A 437 -9.43 -27.37 -8.03
CA THR A 437 -9.51 -26.46 -6.88
C THR A 437 -9.83 -27.24 -5.59
N PRO A 438 -8.91 -28.11 -5.12
CA PRO A 438 -9.15 -28.90 -3.91
C PRO A 438 -9.42 -28.01 -2.69
N ALA A 439 -10.24 -28.50 -1.76
CA ALA A 439 -10.46 -27.82 -0.49
C ALA A 439 -9.15 -27.83 0.33
N PRO A 440 -8.78 -26.70 0.98
CA PRO A 440 -7.56 -26.64 1.74
C PRO A 440 -7.63 -27.53 3.00
N LYS A 441 -6.49 -28.10 3.40
CA LYS A 441 -6.38 -28.96 4.57
C LYS A 441 -5.63 -28.26 5.70
N ILE A 442 -6.19 -28.27 6.90
CA ILE A 442 -5.51 -27.82 8.12
C ILE A 442 -4.81 -29.02 8.76
N THR A 443 -3.54 -28.85 9.14
CA THR A 443 -2.78 -29.79 9.96
C THR A 443 -2.35 -29.13 11.28
N GLY A 444 -2.10 -29.95 12.30
CA GLY A 444 -1.78 -29.52 13.65
C GLY A 444 -2.94 -29.67 14.63
N THR A 445 -2.63 -29.56 15.92
CA THR A 445 -3.63 -29.72 16.99
C THR A 445 -4.23 -28.36 17.33
N ALA A 446 -5.56 -28.25 17.24
CA ALA A 446 -6.30 -27.05 17.66
C ALA A 446 -6.17 -26.83 19.17
N LYS A 447 -5.17 -26.06 19.57
CA LYS A 447 -4.83 -25.78 20.96
C LYS A 447 -4.14 -24.42 21.06
N VAL A 448 -4.43 -23.66 22.12
CA VAL A 448 -3.77 -22.37 22.35
C VAL A 448 -2.26 -22.53 22.39
N GLY A 449 -1.57 -21.70 21.60
CA GLY A 449 -0.10 -21.70 21.50
C GLY A 449 0.49 -22.77 20.57
N ILE A 450 -0.31 -23.64 19.95
CA ILE A 450 0.16 -24.64 18.97
C ILE A 450 -0.19 -24.19 17.56
N ARG A 451 0.83 -24.16 16.68
CA ARG A 451 0.69 -23.71 15.29
C ARG A 451 -0.15 -24.70 14.48
N LEU A 452 -1.17 -24.18 13.81
CA LEU A 452 -1.89 -24.82 12.72
C LEU A 452 -1.27 -24.40 11.38
N SER A 453 -1.22 -25.33 10.42
CA SER A 453 -0.71 -25.06 9.07
C SER A 453 -1.78 -25.40 8.04
N ALA A 454 -1.91 -24.57 7.00
CA ALA A 454 -2.84 -24.77 5.91
C ALA A 454 -2.08 -25.19 4.64
N SER A 455 -2.56 -26.24 3.99
CA SER A 455 -2.13 -26.61 2.63
C SER A 455 -3.28 -26.34 1.65
N ALA A 456 -3.01 -25.53 0.63
CA ALA A 456 -3.96 -25.22 -0.44
C ALA A 456 -4.24 -26.40 -1.37
N GLY A 457 -3.34 -27.40 -1.40
CA GLY A 457 -3.32 -28.43 -2.44
C GLY A 457 -2.83 -27.91 -3.80
N THR A 458 -2.83 -28.77 -4.81
CA THR A 458 -2.41 -28.42 -6.17
C THR A 458 -3.60 -27.89 -6.95
N TRP A 459 -3.55 -26.62 -7.37
CA TRP A 459 -4.58 -26.00 -8.20
C TRP A 459 -4.15 -25.98 -9.65
N ALA A 460 -5.09 -26.23 -10.57
CA ALA A 460 -4.82 -26.33 -11.99
C ALA A 460 -5.69 -25.36 -12.81
N PRO A 461 -5.14 -24.82 -13.91
CA PRO A 461 -3.75 -24.99 -14.37
C PRO A 461 -2.75 -24.18 -13.54
N ALA A 462 -1.58 -24.75 -13.24
CA ALA A 462 -0.50 -24.08 -12.48
C ALA A 462 0.25 -23.03 -13.33
N PRO A 463 1.04 -22.12 -12.72
CA PRO A 463 1.07 -21.80 -11.29
C PRO A 463 -0.15 -20.97 -10.86
N VAL A 464 -0.58 -21.13 -9.60
CA VAL A 464 -1.68 -20.36 -8.98
C VAL A 464 -1.14 -19.70 -7.70
N SER A 465 -1.42 -18.41 -7.53
CA SER A 465 -1.05 -17.65 -6.33
C SER A 465 -2.11 -17.81 -5.26
N PHE A 466 -1.71 -17.97 -3.98
CA PHE A 466 -2.64 -18.23 -2.88
C PHE A 466 -2.63 -17.13 -1.81
N ALA A 467 -3.83 -16.69 -1.42
CA ALA A 467 -4.07 -15.87 -0.24
C ALA A 467 -4.87 -16.65 0.81
N TYR A 468 -4.61 -16.41 2.09
CA TYR A 468 -5.23 -17.13 3.21
C TYR A 468 -6.03 -16.17 4.09
N ARG A 469 -7.12 -16.66 4.68
CA ARG A 469 -7.83 -15.97 5.77
C ARG A 469 -8.37 -16.99 6.76
N TRP A 470 -8.04 -16.83 8.04
CA TRP A 470 -8.47 -17.74 9.11
C TRP A 470 -9.73 -17.23 9.82
N TYR A 471 -10.55 -18.16 10.29
CA TYR A 471 -11.84 -17.92 10.94
C TYR A 471 -11.99 -18.77 12.20
N ALA A 472 -12.69 -18.25 13.20
CA ALA A 472 -13.11 -18.98 14.40
C ALA A 472 -14.65 -18.94 14.49
N ASP A 473 -15.29 -20.11 14.44
CA ASP A 473 -16.76 -20.26 14.34
C ASP A 473 -17.40 -19.35 13.28
N GLY A 474 -16.76 -19.29 12.10
CA GLY A 474 -17.23 -18.48 10.97
C GLY A 474 -16.88 -16.98 11.05
N VAL A 475 -16.38 -16.48 12.18
CA VAL A 475 -15.95 -15.09 12.32
C VAL A 475 -14.48 -14.94 11.92
N ALA A 476 -14.18 -13.97 11.05
CA ALA A 476 -12.83 -13.73 10.57
C ALA A 476 -11.89 -13.32 11.71
N ILE A 477 -10.71 -13.92 11.77
CA ILE A 477 -9.67 -13.56 12.73
C ILE A 477 -8.85 -12.41 12.10
N PRO A 478 -8.81 -11.21 12.71
CA PRO A 478 -8.08 -10.08 12.17
C PRO A 478 -6.60 -10.41 11.95
N SER A 479 -6.05 -9.94 10.82
CA SER A 479 -4.63 -10.05 10.44
C SER A 479 -4.07 -11.48 10.26
N ALA A 480 -4.90 -12.52 10.39
CA ALA A 480 -4.49 -13.91 10.14
C ALA A 480 -4.57 -14.23 8.64
N SER A 481 -3.52 -13.89 7.90
CA SER A 481 -3.42 -14.07 6.43
C SER A 481 -2.28 -14.97 5.95
N ALA A 482 -1.46 -15.48 6.87
CA ALA A 482 -0.38 -16.41 6.56
C ALA A 482 -0.92 -17.84 6.28
N PRO A 483 -0.14 -18.72 5.63
CA PRO A 483 -0.48 -20.15 5.48
C PRO A 483 -0.43 -20.94 6.80
N PHE A 484 -0.42 -20.25 7.93
CA PHE A 484 -0.38 -20.81 9.27
C PHE A 484 -1.06 -19.86 10.26
N TYR A 485 -1.53 -20.42 11.38
CA TYR A 485 -2.16 -19.65 12.45
C TYR A 485 -1.95 -20.35 13.79
N THR A 486 -1.62 -19.58 14.83
CA THR A 486 -1.50 -20.10 16.20
C THR A 486 -2.71 -19.61 17.01
N PRO A 487 -3.63 -20.49 17.44
CA PRO A 487 -4.80 -20.10 18.21
C PRO A 487 -4.42 -19.36 19.51
N MET A 488 -5.21 -18.34 19.84
CA MET A 488 -5.04 -17.51 21.03
C MET A 488 -6.18 -17.77 22.04
N PRO A 489 -6.10 -17.25 23.28
CA PRO A 489 -7.12 -17.49 24.29
C PRO A 489 -8.58 -17.20 23.87
N PRO A 490 -8.90 -16.14 23.08
CA PRO A 490 -10.26 -15.88 22.63
C PRO A 490 -10.86 -16.95 21.70
N GLN A 491 -10.05 -17.88 21.20
CA GLN A 491 -10.49 -18.98 20.33
C GLN A 491 -10.75 -20.28 21.08
N VAL A 492 -10.50 -20.37 22.39
CA VAL A 492 -10.79 -21.59 23.17
C VAL A 492 -12.26 -21.98 23.01
N GLY A 493 -12.52 -23.25 22.71
CA GLY A 493 -13.84 -23.80 22.46
C GLY A 493 -14.39 -23.59 21.03
N LYS A 494 -13.78 -22.70 20.24
CA LYS A 494 -14.20 -22.42 18.86
C LYS A 494 -13.58 -23.40 17.88
N LYS A 495 -14.23 -23.64 16.75
CA LYS A 495 -13.67 -24.40 15.63
C LYS A 495 -12.96 -23.45 14.66
N ILE A 496 -11.80 -23.85 14.16
CA ILE A 496 -11.01 -23.04 13.22
C ILE A 496 -11.25 -23.53 11.79
N THR A 497 -11.44 -22.59 10.86
CA THR A 497 -11.43 -22.84 9.41
C THR A 497 -10.48 -21.87 8.72
N VAL A 498 -10.03 -22.22 7.52
CA VAL A 498 -9.25 -21.32 6.65
C VAL A 498 -9.92 -21.25 5.28
N LYS A 499 -10.08 -20.03 4.75
CA LYS A 499 -10.38 -19.81 3.34
C LYS A 499 -9.09 -19.58 2.59
N VAL A 500 -8.92 -20.30 1.49
CA VAL A 500 -7.81 -20.12 0.56
C VAL A 500 -8.38 -19.62 -0.76
N THR A 501 -7.89 -18.46 -1.19
CA THR A 501 -8.24 -17.83 -2.46
C THR A 501 -7.09 -18.05 -3.43
N GLY A 502 -7.35 -18.75 -4.53
CA GLY A 502 -6.38 -18.97 -5.60
C GLY A 502 -6.66 -18.04 -6.79
N THR A 503 -5.62 -17.34 -7.22
CA THR A 503 -5.67 -16.37 -8.31
C THR A 503 -4.66 -16.74 -9.39
N LYS A 504 -5.12 -16.72 -10.65
CA LYS A 504 -4.29 -16.85 -11.84
C LYS A 504 -4.81 -15.90 -12.92
N ALA A 505 -3.91 -15.14 -13.54
CA ALA A 505 -4.25 -14.24 -14.63
C ALA A 505 -4.95 -14.99 -15.76
N GLY A 506 -6.09 -14.47 -16.23
CA GLY A 506 -6.93 -15.12 -17.25
C GLY A 506 -7.87 -16.19 -16.72
N TYR A 507 -7.90 -16.41 -15.40
CA TYR A 507 -8.77 -17.39 -14.76
C TYR A 507 -9.69 -16.77 -13.72
N VAL A 508 -10.86 -17.37 -13.53
CA VAL A 508 -11.78 -17.02 -12.44
C VAL A 508 -11.09 -17.29 -11.11
N THR A 509 -11.01 -16.27 -10.25
CA THR A 509 -10.55 -16.41 -8.86
C THR A 509 -11.50 -17.34 -8.11
N VAL A 510 -10.95 -18.38 -7.48
CA VAL A 510 -11.73 -19.35 -6.72
C VAL A 510 -11.33 -19.29 -5.25
N THR A 511 -12.33 -19.34 -4.36
CA THR A 511 -12.13 -19.46 -2.92
C THR A 511 -12.64 -20.80 -2.43
N LYS A 512 -11.82 -21.54 -1.69
CA LYS A 512 -12.20 -22.80 -1.04
C LYS A 512 -12.02 -22.68 0.47
N THR A 513 -12.94 -23.28 1.23
CA THR A 513 -12.88 -23.30 2.69
C THR A 513 -12.48 -24.69 3.16
N SER A 514 -11.61 -24.76 4.16
CA SER A 514 -11.25 -26.03 4.79
C SER A 514 -12.43 -26.62 5.56
N LEU A 515 -12.34 -27.92 5.87
CA LEU A 515 -13.12 -28.47 6.98
C LEU A 515 -12.70 -27.77 8.30
N ALA A 516 -13.64 -27.72 9.24
CA ALA A 516 -13.41 -27.15 10.55
C ALA A 516 -12.53 -28.08 11.41
N THR A 517 -11.62 -27.51 12.20
CA THR A 517 -10.88 -28.29 13.21
C THR A 517 -11.83 -28.79 14.30
N LEU A 518 -11.34 -29.69 15.15
CA LEU A 518 -11.91 -29.87 16.48
C LEU A 518 -11.87 -28.54 17.26
N PRO A 519 -12.75 -28.34 18.26
CA PRO A 519 -12.71 -27.17 19.13
C PRO A 519 -11.33 -26.92 19.72
N VAL A 520 -10.88 -25.67 19.73
CA VAL A 520 -9.56 -25.30 20.27
C VAL A 520 -9.51 -25.61 21.76
N LYS A 521 -8.58 -26.48 22.15
CA LYS A 521 -8.34 -26.81 23.56
C LYS A 521 -7.51 -25.71 24.26
N PRO A 522 -7.67 -25.52 25.58
CA PRO A 522 -6.75 -24.69 26.35
C PRO A 522 -5.29 -25.16 26.22
N GLY A 523 -4.36 -24.21 26.31
CA GLY A 523 -2.92 -24.47 26.40
C GLY A 523 -2.56 -25.26 27.66
N THR A 524 -1.35 -25.80 27.71
CA THR A 524 -0.82 -26.49 28.89
C THR A 524 0.33 -25.69 29.47
N LEU A 525 0.33 -25.50 30.80
CA LEU A 525 1.46 -24.92 31.51
C LEU A 525 2.50 -26.00 31.78
N ILE A 526 3.76 -25.68 31.49
CA ILE A 526 4.93 -26.40 31.99
C ILE A 526 5.24 -25.83 33.37
N SER A 527 5.39 -26.69 34.37
CA SER A 527 5.64 -26.28 35.75
C SER A 527 6.57 -27.24 36.48
N ALA A 528 7.38 -26.70 37.39
CA ALA A 528 8.25 -27.46 38.27
C ALA A 528 7.58 -27.74 39.63
N VAL A 529 8.06 -28.77 40.33
CA VAL A 529 7.67 -29.02 41.73
C VAL A 529 8.33 -27.95 42.62
N PRO A 530 7.56 -27.23 43.45
CA PRO A 530 8.12 -26.17 44.30
C PRO A 530 8.99 -26.74 45.41
N LYS A 531 10.01 -25.99 45.82
CA LYS A 531 10.90 -26.32 46.94
C LYS A 531 10.67 -25.35 48.10
N ILE A 532 10.79 -25.85 49.33
CA ILE A 532 10.79 -25.01 50.54
C ILE A 532 12.23 -24.83 51.00
N THR A 533 12.63 -23.58 51.25
CA THR A 533 13.91 -23.23 51.88
C THR A 533 13.67 -22.43 53.16
N GLY A 534 14.71 -22.27 53.98
CA GLY A 534 14.64 -21.54 55.25
C GLY A 534 14.66 -22.45 56.47
N THR A 535 14.41 -21.87 57.65
CA THR A 535 14.60 -22.55 58.94
C THR A 535 13.27 -23.11 59.45
N VAL A 536 13.18 -24.44 59.55
CA VAL A 536 11.99 -25.16 60.06
C VAL A 536 11.99 -25.17 61.59
N ALA A 537 11.68 -24.02 62.20
CA ALA A 537 11.59 -23.87 63.66
C ALA A 537 10.66 -22.71 64.03
N LEU A 538 10.16 -22.68 65.27
CA LEU A 538 9.29 -21.59 65.76
C LEU A 538 9.91 -20.20 65.46
N GLY A 539 9.14 -19.34 64.81
CA GLY A 539 9.57 -17.99 64.42
C GLY A 539 10.50 -17.92 63.21
N GLY A 540 10.95 -19.06 62.68
CA GLY A 540 11.70 -19.16 61.43
C GLY A 540 10.83 -18.80 60.23
N ILE A 541 11.46 -18.32 59.16
CA ILE A 541 10.79 -17.97 57.90
C ILE A 541 11.11 -19.06 56.89
N LEU A 542 10.06 -19.63 56.32
CA LEU A 542 10.13 -20.54 55.17
C LEU A 542 9.80 -19.76 53.90
N THR A 543 10.49 -20.06 52.81
CA THR A 543 10.30 -19.45 51.51
C THR A 543 9.97 -20.52 50.48
N ALA A 544 8.88 -20.31 49.73
CA ALA A 544 8.49 -21.15 48.61
C ALA A 544 9.26 -20.71 47.36
N SER A 545 10.03 -21.61 46.78
CA SER A 545 10.65 -21.46 45.46
C SER A 545 9.81 -22.21 44.43
N PRO A 546 9.03 -21.52 43.57
CA PRO A 546 8.06 -22.16 42.69
C PRO A 546 8.67 -22.87 41.47
N GLY A 547 9.96 -22.67 41.19
CA GLY A 547 10.63 -23.17 39.99
C GLY A 547 10.15 -22.48 38.70
N GLY A 548 10.48 -23.08 37.54
CA GLY A 548 10.13 -22.53 36.22
C GLY A 548 8.67 -22.78 35.85
N TRP A 549 8.00 -21.76 35.32
CA TRP A 549 6.63 -21.83 34.79
C TRP A 549 6.59 -21.23 33.39
N ALA A 550 6.09 -21.99 32.42
CA ALA A 550 6.04 -21.58 31.02
C ALA A 550 4.73 -22.01 30.34
N PRO A 551 4.30 -21.28 29.29
CA PRO A 551 4.89 -20.04 28.76
C PRO A 551 4.61 -18.82 29.66
N ALA A 552 5.62 -17.95 29.87
CA ALA A 552 5.50 -16.74 30.70
C ALA A 552 4.68 -15.62 30.00
N PRO A 553 4.10 -14.65 30.75
CA PRO A 553 3.96 -14.63 32.19
C PRO A 553 2.88 -15.62 32.71
N VAL A 554 3.03 -16.08 33.95
CA VAL A 554 2.09 -16.96 34.66
C VAL A 554 1.84 -16.34 36.04
N THR A 555 0.57 -16.22 36.44
CA THR A 555 0.21 -15.71 37.77
C THR A 555 0.23 -16.86 38.78
N LEU A 556 1.05 -16.72 39.82
CA LEU A 556 1.22 -17.73 40.87
C LEU A 556 0.47 -17.33 42.15
N ARG A 557 -0.19 -18.31 42.77
CA ARG A 557 -0.79 -18.20 44.11
C ARG A 557 -0.25 -19.29 45.02
N TYR A 558 -0.04 -18.97 46.30
CA TYR A 558 0.51 -19.89 47.29
C TYR A 558 -0.53 -20.25 48.34
N GLN A 559 -0.43 -21.44 48.90
CA GLN A 559 -1.14 -21.85 50.12
C GLN A 559 -0.25 -22.79 50.92
N TRP A 560 0.01 -22.45 52.19
CA TRP A 560 0.77 -23.31 53.10
C TRP A 560 -0.16 -24.25 53.87
N TYR A 561 0.35 -25.45 54.17
CA TYR A 561 -0.38 -26.51 54.88
C TYR A 561 0.46 -27.07 56.01
N ALA A 562 -0.20 -27.53 57.07
CA ALA A 562 0.38 -28.26 58.19
C ALA A 562 -0.32 -29.62 58.34
N ASN A 563 0.43 -30.72 58.25
CA ASN A 563 -0.11 -32.10 58.22
C ASN A 563 -1.29 -32.25 57.22
N GLY A 564 -1.15 -31.64 56.04
CA GLY A 564 -2.19 -31.69 54.99
C GLY A 564 -3.38 -30.74 55.19
N THR A 565 -3.49 -30.05 56.33
CA THR A 565 -4.56 -29.06 56.57
C THR A 565 -4.09 -27.66 56.20
N ALA A 566 -4.92 -26.89 55.48
CA ALA A 566 -4.57 -25.53 55.06
C ALA A 566 -4.40 -24.61 56.27
N ILE A 567 -3.31 -23.84 56.28
CA ILE A 567 -3.07 -22.81 57.29
C ILE A 567 -3.80 -21.54 56.84
N SER A 568 -4.82 -21.14 57.59
CA SER A 568 -5.63 -19.95 57.27
C SER A 568 -4.75 -18.70 57.10
N GLY A 569 -4.98 -17.94 56.02
CA GLY A 569 -4.26 -16.70 55.69
C GLY A 569 -2.83 -16.88 55.19
N ALA A 570 -2.27 -18.10 55.18
CA ALA A 570 -0.90 -18.35 54.74
C ALA A 570 -0.82 -18.50 53.21
N THR A 571 -0.97 -17.37 52.50
CA THR A 571 -1.04 -17.31 51.02
C THR A 571 0.12 -16.58 50.36
N ALA A 572 1.07 -16.09 51.15
CA ALA A 572 2.28 -15.46 50.65
C ALA A 572 3.34 -16.49 50.20
N SER A 573 4.30 -16.04 49.39
CA SER A 573 5.46 -16.85 48.98
C SER A 573 6.40 -17.19 50.15
N THR A 574 6.20 -16.56 51.31
CA THR A 574 6.91 -16.87 52.55
C THR A 574 5.91 -17.19 53.67
N TYR A 575 6.35 -17.97 54.65
CA TYR A 575 5.58 -18.29 55.84
C TYR A 575 6.45 -18.26 57.09
N LYS A 576 6.05 -17.44 58.07
CA LYS A 576 6.67 -17.43 59.39
C LYS A 576 6.03 -18.50 60.27
N VAL A 577 6.82 -19.46 60.73
CA VAL A 577 6.34 -20.62 61.50
C VAL A 577 5.79 -20.17 62.85
N ALA A 578 4.50 -20.40 63.07
CA ALA A 578 3.80 -20.11 64.33
C ALA A 578 3.90 -21.27 65.34
N SER A 579 3.63 -20.98 66.62
CA SER A 579 3.61 -21.98 67.69
C SER A 579 2.63 -23.13 67.43
N ALA A 580 1.50 -22.85 66.79
CA ALA A 580 0.49 -23.84 66.42
C ALA A 580 1.00 -24.93 65.45
N GLN A 581 2.18 -24.75 64.85
CA GLN A 581 2.78 -25.70 63.91
C GLN A 581 3.87 -26.58 64.51
N ILE A 582 4.22 -26.41 65.79
CA ILE A 582 5.14 -27.32 66.48
C ILE A 582 4.59 -28.75 66.41
N GLY A 583 5.46 -29.71 66.10
CA GLY A 583 5.08 -31.12 65.94
C GLY A 583 4.41 -31.46 64.60
N LYS A 584 4.25 -30.50 63.68
CA LYS A 584 3.64 -30.73 62.36
C LYS A 584 4.69 -30.67 61.25
N LYS A 585 4.43 -31.36 60.14
CA LYS A 585 5.18 -31.19 58.88
C LYS A 585 4.49 -30.15 58.03
N LEU A 586 5.28 -29.28 57.40
CA LEU A 586 4.78 -28.19 56.56
C LEU A 586 4.99 -28.50 55.09
N LEU A 587 4.07 -28.04 54.24
CA LEU A 587 4.23 -28.04 52.78
C LEU A 587 3.62 -26.78 52.18
N VAL A 588 3.93 -26.49 50.92
CA VAL A 588 3.33 -25.37 50.16
C VAL A 588 2.78 -25.89 48.84
N ALA A 589 1.58 -25.44 48.48
CA ALA A 589 1.00 -25.64 47.17
C ALA A 589 1.09 -24.33 46.36
N VAL A 590 1.49 -24.44 45.09
CA VAL A 590 1.64 -23.33 44.14
C VAL A 590 0.69 -23.57 42.97
N THR A 591 -0.26 -22.66 42.80
CA THR A 591 -1.22 -22.66 41.68
C THR A 591 -0.78 -21.66 40.63
N GLY A 592 -0.52 -22.14 39.41
CA GLY A 592 -0.23 -21.28 38.26
C GLY A 592 -1.43 -21.14 37.35
N THR A 593 -1.73 -19.90 36.97
CA THR A 593 -2.85 -19.52 36.09
C THR A 593 -2.38 -18.64 34.94
N LYS A 594 -2.94 -18.87 33.75
CA LYS A 594 -2.71 -18.06 32.56
C LYS A 594 -3.95 -18.14 31.66
N THR A 595 -4.44 -17.01 31.18
CA THR A 595 -5.64 -16.94 30.33
C THR A 595 -5.49 -17.82 29.08
N GLY A 596 -6.47 -18.69 28.84
CA GLY A 596 -6.45 -19.65 27.72
C GLY A 596 -5.61 -20.91 27.97
N TYR A 597 -5.07 -21.10 29.18
CA TYR A 597 -4.33 -22.30 29.59
C TYR A 597 -5.04 -23.01 30.73
N THR A 598 -4.83 -24.32 30.82
CA THR A 598 -5.31 -25.12 31.94
C THR A 598 -4.54 -24.74 33.21
N THR A 599 -5.27 -24.40 34.29
CA THR A 599 -4.68 -24.12 35.60
C THR A 599 -3.96 -25.35 36.14
N VAL A 600 -2.76 -25.15 36.70
CA VAL A 600 -1.94 -26.25 37.25
C VAL A 600 -1.60 -25.97 38.70
N LEU A 601 -1.77 -26.98 39.55
CA LEU A 601 -1.38 -27.01 40.96
C LEU A 601 -0.16 -27.92 41.15
N LYS A 602 0.85 -27.45 41.85
CA LYS A 602 2.01 -28.26 42.27
C LYS A 602 2.27 -28.11 43.76
N THR A 603 2.59 -29.22 44.42
CA THR A 603 2.81 -29.27 45.87
C THR A 603 4.25 -29.64 46.16
N SER A 604 4.87 -28.98 47.15
CA SER A 604 6.23 -29.30 47.58
C SER A 604 6.28 -30.63 48.34
N ALA A 605 7.48 -31.20 48.48
CA ALA A 605 7.71 -32.18 49.54
C ALA A 605 7.44 -31.54 50.92
N THR A 606 7.09 -32.38 51.90
CA THR A 606 6.94 -31.94 53.28
C THR A 606 8.30 -31.61 53.91
N THR A 607 8.36 -30.59 54.76
CA THR A 607 9.51 -30.35 55.63
C THR A 607 9.73 -31.50 56.62
N ILE A 608 10.86 -31.48 57.32
CA ILE A 608 10.96 -32.18 58.62
C ILE A 608 9.86 -31.68 59.57
N THR A 609 9.56 -32.47 60.59
CA THR A 609 8.64 -32.06 61.66
C THR A 609 9.19 -30.82 62.36
N VAL A 610 8.36 -29.78 62.53
CA VAL A 610 8.75 -28.56 63.26
C VAL A 610 9.14 -28.95 64.69
N PRO A 611 10.41 -28.78 65.10
CA PRO A 611 10.87 -29.24 66.40
C PRO A 611 10.18 -28.52 67.55
N ALA A 612 10.17 -29.15 68.73
CA ALA A 612 9.77 -28.50 69.97
C ALA A 612 10.61 -27.24 70.22
N ALA A 613 9.97 -26.18 70.69
CA ALA A 613 10.66 -24.94 70.99
C ALA A 613 11.63 -25.12 72.17
N LYS A 614 12.89 -24.73 71.98
CA LYS A 614 13.90 -24.71 73.04
C LYS A 614 13.56 -23.63 74.07
N LYS A 615 14.07 -23.77 75.29
CA LYS A 615 13.95 -22.74 76.34
C LYS A 615 15.17 -21.82 76.33
N LEU A 616 14.94 -20.52 76.51
CA LEU A 616 16.01 -19.57 76.82
C LEU A 616 16.52 -19.88 78.24
N THR A 617 17.84 -19.84 78.46
CA THR A 617 18.47 -20.29 79.71
C THR A 617 18.81 -19.13 80.65
N ALA A 618 19.23 -17.99 80.09
CA ALA A 618 19.40 -16.75 80.86
C ALA A 618 18.38 -15.71 80.38
N THR A 619 17.44 -15.35 81.27
CA THR A 619 16.39 -14.36 81.00
C THR A 619 16.33 -13.34 82.15
N PRO A 620 17.27 -12.38 82.21
CA PRO A 620 17.33 -11.42 83.30
C PRO A 620 16.07 -10.55 83.39
N VAL A 621 15.72 -10.14 84.61
CA VAL A 621 14.70 -9.13 84.83
C VAL A 621 15.28 -7.76 84.46
N PRO A 622 14.64 -6.97 83.57
CA PRO A 622 15.19 -5.67 83.16
C PRO A 622 15.16 -4.66 84.31
N LYS A 623 16.17 -3.79 84.39
CA LYS A 623 16.25 -2.66 85.31
C LYS A 623 16.05 -1.35 84.55
N ILE A 624 15.26 -0.44 85.11
CA ILE A 624 15.12 0.92 84.57
C ILE A 624 16.20 1.80 85.21
N THR A 625 16.96 2.53 84.40
CA THR A 625 17.92 3.56 84.84
C THR A 625 17.50 4.94 84.33
N GLY A 626 18.00 5.99 84.99
CA GLY A 626 17.57 7.37 84.78
C GLY A 626 16.57 7.85 85.84
N THR A 627 16.32 9.15 85.87
CA THR A 627 15.40 9.78 86.83
C THR A 627 13.99 9.82 86.26
N ALA A 628 13.01 9.28 87.00
CA ALA A 628 11.60 9.32 86.62
C ALA A 628 11.04 10.74 86.73
N LYS A 629 11.33 11.57 85.71
CA LYS A 629 10.95 12.98 85.62
C LYS A 629 10.53 13.32 84.20
N VAL A 630 9.55 14.20 84.04
CA VAL A 630 9.10 14.65 82.71
C VAL A 630 10.29 15.18 81.90
N GLY A 631 10.39 14.76 80.64
CA GLY A 631 11.44 15.19 79.71
C GLY A 631 12.81 14.53 79.92
N ARG A 632 13.00 13.69 80.96
CA ARG A 632 14.26 12.94 81.17
C ARG A 632 14.14 11.51 80.63
N VAL A 633 15.14 11.06 79.90
CA VAL A 633 15.14 9.72 79.29
C VAL A 633 15.32 8.65 80.38
N LEU A 634 14.42 7.67 80.38
CA LEU A 634 14.59 6.41 81.09
C LEU A 634 15.08 5.34 80.13
N THR A 635 16.00 4.49 80.60
CA THR A 635 16.61 3.43 79.78
C THR A 635 16.34 2.07 80.41
N ALA A 636 15.87 1.12 79.61
CA ALA A 636 15.71 -0.28 80.00
C ALA A 636 17.05 -1.03 79.82
N VAL A 637 17.68 -1.37 80.94
CA VAL A 637 18.89 -2.20 80.98
C VAL A 637 18.48 -3.67 81.14
N THR A 638 18.74 -4.49 80.13
CA THR A 638 18.11 -5.82 79.99
C THR A 638 18.98 -7.01 80.38
N GLY A 639 20.27 -6.78 80.69
CA GLY A 639 21.24 -7.83 80.96
C GLY A 639 21.54 -8.72 79.73
N THR A 640 22.38 -9.73 79.92
CA THR A 640 22.75 -10.66 78.85
C THR A 640 21.77 -11.82 78.78
N TRP A 641 21.11 -11.99 77.62
CA TRP A 641 20.19 -13.09 77.37
C TRP A 641 20.92 -14.28 76.72
N SER A 642 20.58 -15.50 77.11
CA SER A 642 21.24 -16.73 76.62
C SER A 642 20.25 -17.74 76.02
N PRO A 643 20.59 -18.40 74.90
CA PRO A 643 21.85 -18.27 74.13
C PRO A 643 21.99 -16.91 73.43
N ALA A 644 23.23 -16.45 73.20
CA ALA A 644 23.54 -15.15 72.60
C ALA A 644 22.74 -14.89 71.30
N THR A 645 22.53 -13.62 70.93
CA THR A 645 21.68 -13.15 69.80
C THR A 645 20.17 -13.36 69.98
N VAL A 646 19.64 -12.95 71.14
CA VAL A 646 18.18 -12.85 71.39
C VAL A 646 17.69 -11.47 70.97
N GLY A 647 16.66 -11.41 70.12
CA GLY A 647 15.98 -10.15 69.78
C GLY A 647 15.08 -9.71 70.93
N LEU A 648 15.23 -8.46 71.38
CA LEU A 648 14.46 -7.89 72.49
C LEU A 648 13.41 -6.90 71.96
N LYS A 649 12.17 -7.06 72.41
CA LYS A 649 11.09 -6.09 72.21
C LYS A 649 10.68 -5.47 73.53
N TYR A 650 10.38 -4.18 73.52
CA TYR A 650 10.02 -3.40 74.70
C TYR A 650 8.57 -2.95 74.61
N GLN A 651 7.92 -2.82 75.75
CA GLN A 651 6.66 -2.11 75.91
C GLN A 651 6.67 -1.46 77.29
N TRP A 652 6.54 -0.15 77.34
CA TRP A 652 6.45 0.59 78.60
C TRP A 652 5.02 0.66 79.09
N TYR A 653 4.87 0.65 80.41
CA TYR A 653 3.60 0.69 81.12
C TYR A 653 3.65 1.79 82.17
N ALA A 654 2.53 2.50 82.34
CA ALA A 654 2.34 3.48 83.39
C ALA A 654 1.18 3.03 84.28
N ALA A 655 1.45 2.83 85.57
CA ALA A 655 0.48 2.24 86.51
C ALA A 655 -0.16 0.93 86.00
N GLY A 656 0.62 0.10 85.31
CA GLY A 656 0.16 -1.21 84.79
C GLY A 656 -0.54 -1.15 83.42
N VAL A 657 -0.82 0.03 82.87
CA VAL A 657 -1.44 0.19 81.54
C VAL A 657 -0.36 0.45 80.49
N ALA A 658 -0.44 -0.25 79.35
CA ALA A 658 0.51 -0.07 78.26
C ALA A 658 0.45 1.36 77.71
N VAL A 659 1.60 2.02 77.64
CA VAL A 659 1.71 3.35 77.02
C VAL A 659 1.80 3.16 75.50
N SER A 660 0.81 3.66 74.78
CA SER A 660 0.75 3.53 73.32
C SER A 660 2.02 4.08 72.67
N GLY A 661 2.58 3.33 71.71
CA GLY A 661 3.81 3.69 70.98
C GLY A 661 5.12 3.59 71.76
N ALA A 662 5.09 3.35 73.07
CA ALA A 662 6.29 3.27 73.90
C ALA A 662 6.94 1.87 73.80
N THR A 663 7.57 1.59 72.67
CA THR A 663 8.14 0.25 72.35
C THR A 663 9.66 0.23 72.18
N ASN A 664 10.34 1.33 72.51
CA ASN A 664 11.79 1.46 72.42
C ASN A 664 12.48 1.02 73.72
N SER A 665 13.78 0.77 73.64
CA SER A 665 14.62 0.50 74.82
C SER A 665 14.71 1.70 75.77
N THR A 666 14.32 2.88 75.31
CA THR A 666 14.22 4.09 76.11
C THR A 666 12.80 4.65 76.09
N PHE A 667 12.45 5.43 77.11
CA PHE A 667 11.19 6.13 77.21
C PHE A 667 11.38 7.46 77.92
N THR A 668 10.86 8.54 77.35
CA THR A 668 10.88 9.87 77.96
C THR A 668 9.49 10.16 78.53
N PRO A 669 9.32 10.23 79.86
CA PRO A 669 8.03 10.51 80.48
C PRO A 669 7.50 11.89 80.05
N THR A 670 6.20 11.96 79.76
CA THR A 670 5.47 13.21 79.50
C THR A 670 4.61 13.59 80.71
N ALA A 671 4.00 14.77 80.69
CA ALA A 671 3.07 15.21 81.72
C ALA A 671 1.93 14.17 81.99
N ALA A 672 1.55 13.38 80.99
CA ALA A 672 0.48 12.38 81.07
C ALA A 672 0.76 11.19 82.01
N VAL A 673 2.03 10.97 82.38
CA VAL A 673 2.43 9.89 83.30
C VAL A 673 2.93 10.39 84.66
N VAL A 674 2.84 11.71 84.92
CA VAL A 674 3.19 12.29 86.24
C VAL A 674 2.39 11.63 87.35
N GLY A 675 3.05 11.36 88.47
CA GLY A 675 2.48 10.64 89.62
C GLY A 675 2.38 9.12 89.44
N LYS A 676 2.54 8.60 88.21
CA LYS A 676 2.49 7.15 87.95
C LYS A 676 3.88 6.54 88.11
N LYS A 677 3.94 5.28 88.56
CA LYS A 677 5.16 4.47 88.48
C LYS A 677 5.23 3.80 87.12
N LEU A 678 6.43 3.73 86.55
CA LEU A 678 6.68 3.15 85.24
C LEU A 678 7.31 1.76 85.35
N THR A 679 6.90 0.86 84.47
CA THR A 679 7.51 -0.46 84.29
C THR A 679 7.75 -0.72 82.80
N VAL A 680 8.69 -1.59 82.48
CA VAL A 680 8.96 -2.02 81.10
C VAL A 680 8.89 -3.53 80.99
N LYS A 681 8.09 -4.04 80.05
CA LYS A 681 8.06 -5.45 79.66
C LYS A 681 9.05 -5.65 78.53
N VAL A 682 10.04 -6.51 78.78
CA VAL A 682 11.02 -6.92 77.78
C VAL A 682 10.73 -8.34 77.37
N THR A 683 10.44 -8.55 76.09
CA THR A 683 10.18 -9.87 75.51
C THR A 683 11.36 -10.28 74.66
N GLY A 684 12.10 -11.30 75.11
CA GLY A 684 13.17 -11.92 74.34
C GLY A 684 12.63 -12.99 73.40
N SER A 685 13.05 -12.94 72.14
CA SER A 685 12.67 -13.89 71.09
C SER A 685 13.88 -14.32 70.27
N LYS A 686 13.99 -15.62 70.01
CA LYS A 686 15.02 -16.20 69.14
C LYS A 686 14.41 -17.34 68.33
N VAL A 687 14.78 -17.47 67.07
CA VAL A 687 14.26 -18.54 66.19
C VAL A 687 14.55 -19.91 66.82
N GLY A 688 13.52 -20.75 66.92
CA GLY A 688 13.56 -22.06 67.55
C GLY A 688 13.42 -22.06 69.08
N TYR A 689 13.25 -20.90 69.71
CA TYR A 689 13.07 -20.77 71.16
C TYR A 689 11.69 -20.20 71.51
N ALA A 690 11.11 -20.67 72.60
CA ALA A 690 9.89 -20.09 73.14
C ALA A 690 10.20 -18.65 73.65
N PRO A 691 9.42 -17.63 73.26
CA PRO A 691 9.65 -16.27 73.71
C PRO A 691 9.41 -16.17 75.22
N VAL A 692 10.26 -15.41 75.91
CA VAL A 692 10.13 -15.17 77.35
C VAL A 692 10.01 -13.67 77.60
N ALA A 693 9.02 -13.27 78.39
CA ALA A 693 8.84 -11.89 78.81
C ALA A 693 9.20 -11.71 80.29
N LYS A 694 9.91 -10.63 80.60
CA LYS A 694 10.23 -10.20 81.96
C LYS A 694 9.79 -8.75 82.16
N MET A 695 9.22 -8.45 83.32
CA MET A 695 8.76 -7.12 83.69
C MET A 695 9.74 -6.51 84.69
N SER A 696 10.14 -5.25 84.49
CA SER A 696 10.99 -4.55 85.45
C SER A 696 10.28 -4.31 86.79
N ALA A 697 11.06 -4.02 87.83
CA ALA A 697 10.54 -3.32 89.00
C ALA A 697 10.01 -1.93 88.59
N ALA A 698 9.05 -1.43 89.36
CA ALA A 698 8.46 -0.12 89.13
C ALA A 698 9.43 1.02 89.54
N THR A 699 9.48 2.10 88.77
CA THR A 699 10.22 3.31 89.16
C THR A 699 9.58 4.00 90.37
N ALA A 700 10.26 5.02 90.91
CA ALA A 700 9.57 6.06 91.68
C ALA A 700 8.47 6.72 90.82
N ALA A 701 7.49 7.36 91.47
CA ALA A 701 6.46 8.10 90.76
C ALA A 701 7.09 9.23 89.93
N VAL A 702 6.64 9.38 88.68
CA VAL A 702 7.21 10.40 87.79
C VAL A 702 6.92 11.79 88.35
N VAL A 703 7.97 12.58 88.59
CA VAL A 703 7.85 13.97 89.04
C VAL A 703 7.82 14.93 87.85
N LYS A 704 7.30 16.15 88.07
CA LYS A 704 7.32 17.22 87.07
C LYS A 704 8.75 17.65 86.73
#